data_AF-A0AA36CAN2-F1
#
_entry.id   AF-A0AA36CAN2-F1
#
_cell.length_a   1.000
_cell.length_b   1.000
_cell.length_c   1.000
_cell.angle_alpha   90.00
_cell.angle_beta   90.00
_cell.angle_gamma   90.00
#
_symmetry.space_group_name_H-M   'P 1'
#
loop_
_entity.id
_entity.type
_entity.pdbx_description
1 polymer ?
#
loop_
_entity_poly.entity_id
_entity_poly.type
_entity_poly.pdbx_seq_one_letter_code
_entity_poly.pdbx_strand_id
1 'polypeptide(L)'
;MIRSDTSNEQVRVPNVIALVGLPARGKTYISHKLCRYLNWIGIRTRAFNVGEYRRKACDLVKEGEADFFSPHNQAGQKKRDECARLAIEDMGRYLESKEGEVAILDATNTTRERRKLLVDYCRKSNRSPPFRVFFVESVCDDPDIINSNITEVKINSPDYKGIMSQEEAKEDFVKRIENYRLMYQPLDEEHDEDLSYIKVINAGKSFFVHNVNGHVQSRVVYFLMNIHLLPRSIYLTRHGESEYNLLGRLGGDSPLSERGLDYAAKLKDFLEKAKVPELRIWSSQKIRAAQTSAKLRDLAAHVEYWKVLDEIDAGICEGLTYEDFEIRYPKQFGERDKDKYHYRYPSGESYEDLVARLEPVIMELERQSNVLVISHQAVLRCILAYFTNQNRDDLPYLKVPLHTVVKLTPKAYSCEVEMFKFDIPAVNTYREKPKQQNSEEARRPSIDTRVVVQALLISGMSYVGPGSSNSAKLKTPEAHEFVDAIPGEKFEAFDPAIGYVTPDGTKVMGSVTVTTYRMRFQGQNGKEKIQFDVPLGASKYERNGWELFDARAELQRIVNAANAKDVWAISGINCMYEFSPTYPSVLGVPREAMKKKEFLEKVADFRSRQRIPALSWLHPVHKTSITRCAQPLTGVTMKRKEEDEALQKLQSALFPKIDEVNYLKQIEDTKWLQHIRSICEGAAEMAYLVEEGRSSVVVHCSDGWDRTAQLAALALVMLDPYYRSVEGFAILIEKEWCSFGFKFAQRIGHGENKASDDERSPIFVQFMDSVWQLMRQFPAHFEFTSSLLICILDELYSCRFGTFLYNTEKARHVENECATQTVSLWSYVLEEKRRFLNPLYIDNRNRQVFLKMNTRIAFIHVWEEYYARYNPDITSPSYAEHNDNMDRFSRDLLKQQRHRLHPGG
;
A
#
# COMPACT_ATOMS: atom_id res chain seq x y z
N MET A 1 -9.37 32.15 -27.60
CA MET A 1 -9.26 30.76 -28.09
C MET A 1 -8.04 30.14 -27.43
N ILE A 2 -8.24 29.52 -26.26
CA ILE A 2 -7.18 28.89 -25.47
C ILE A 2 -7.02 27.48 -26.02
N ARG A 3 -5.84 27.16 -26.57
CA ARG A 3 -5.48 25.81 -27.00
C ARG A 3 -5.53 24.89 -25.78
N SER A 4 -6.42 23.91 -25.80
CA SER A 4 -6.46 22.81 -24.84
C SER A 4 -5.18 21.98 -24.95
N ASP A 5 -4.53 21.73 -23.81
CA ASP A 5 -3.40 20.83 -23.65
C ASP A 5 -3.71 19.43 -24.22
N THR A 6 -3.00 19.05 -25.30
CA THR A 6 -3.11 17.76 -26.01
C THR A 6 -2.18 16.67 -25.44
N SER A 7 -1.63 16.86 -24.25
CA SER A 7 -0.67 15.91 -23.64
C SER A 7 -1.28 14.54 -23.31
N ASN A 8 -2.61 14.46 -23.10
CA ASN A 8 -3.30 13.18 -22.84
C ASN A 8 -3.54 12.32 -24.09
N GLU A 9 -3.46 12.86 -25.31
CA GLU A 9 -3.67 12.07 -26.54
C GLU A 9 -2.44 11.25 -26.96
N GLN A 10 -1.23 11.64 -26.55
CA GLN A 10 0.01 10.94 -26.95
C GLN A 10 0.21 9.56 -26.30
N VAL A 11 -0.53 9.25 -25.23
CA VAL A 11 -0.34 8.02 -24.41
C VAL A 11 -1.16 6.83 -24.93
N ARG A 12 -2.20 7.06 -25.76
CA ARG A 12 -3.14 6.02 -26.22
C ARG A 12 -2.99 5.62 -27.69
N VAL A 13 -1.83 5.85 -28.30
CA VAL A 13 -1.58 5.44 -29.68
C VAL A 13 -1.46 3.91 -29.75
N PRO A 14 -2.26 3.20 -30.57
CA PRO A 14 -2.14 1.74 -30.70
C PRO A 14 -0.75 1.33 -31.21
N ASN A 15 -0.21 0.24 -30.67
CA ASN A 15 1.12 -0.26 -31.02
C ASN A 15 1.04 -1.60 -31.76
N VAL A 16 1.88 -1.75 -32.78
CA VAL A 16 2.14 -2.99 -33.49
C VAL A 16 3.56 -3.43 -33.15
N ILE A 17 3.69 -4.59 -32.53
CA ILE A 17 4.98 -5.22 -32.25
C ILE A 17 5.21 -6.30 -33.31
N ALA A 18 6.19 -6.11 -34.17
CA ALA A 18 6.45 -7.02 -35.29
C ALA A 18 7.70 -7.85 -35.03
N LEU A 19 7.55 -9.17 -34.94
CA LEU A 19 8.69 -10.06 -34.73
C LEU A 19 9.48 -10.24 -36.03
N VAL A 20 10.80 -10.28 -35.91
CA VAL A 20 11.73 -10.45 -37.05
C VAL A 20 12.74 -11.56 -36.73
N GLY A 21 13.12 -12.33 -37.74
CA GLY A 21 14.24 -13.29 -37.65
C GLY A 21 13.92 -14.66 -38.25
N LEU A 22 14.95 -15.48 -38.37
CA LEU A 22 14.87 -16.82 -38.96
C LEU A 22 13.97 -17.79 -38.16
N PRO A 23 13.48 -18.88 -38.75
CA PRO A 23 12.80 -19.94 -38.01
C PRO A 23 13.66 -20.52 -36.86
N ALA A 24 13.02 -21.09 -35.82
CA ALA A 24 13.67 -21.60 -34.60
C ALA A 24 14.52 -20.59 -33.80
N ARG A 25 14.23 -19.28 -33.92
CA ARG A 25 14.87 -18.21 -33.13
C ARG A 25 14.04 -17.72 -31.93
N GLY A 26 13.10 -18.52 -31.40
CA GLY A 26 12.33 -18.12 -30.22
C GLY A 26 11.30 -16.98 -30.41
N LYS A 27 10.97 -16.58 -31.65
CA LYS A 27 9.96 -15.52 -31.89
C LYS A 27 8.61 -15.83 -31.26
N THR A 28 8.04 -16.99 -31.53
CA THR A 28 6.73 -17.40 -30.97
C THR A 28 6.79 -17.44 -29.44
N TYR A 29 7.91 -17.86 -28.85
CA TYR A 29 8.13 -17.78 -27.40
C TYR A 29 8.06 -16.34 -26.88
N ILE A 30 8.81 -15.43 -27.50
CA ILE A 30 8.80 -14.00 -27.17
C ILE A 30 7.38 -13.44 -27.30
N SER A 31 6.68 -13.78 -28.39
CA SER A 31 5.29 -13.38 -28.65
C SER A 31 4.37 -13.73 -27.48
N HIS A 32 4.38 -14.99 -27.05
CA HIS A 32 3.51 -15.46 -25.97
C HIS A 32 3.87 -14.84 -24.62
N LYS A 33 5.16 -14.79 -24.26
CA LYS A 33 5.59 -14.18 -22.99
C LYS A 33 5.24 -12.70 -22.93
N LEU A 34 5.51 -11.98 -24.01
CA LEU A 34 5.24 -10.54 -24.08
C LEU A 34 3.73 -10.26 -24.07
N CYS A 35 2.94 -11.03 -24.83
CA CYS A 35 1.48 -10.95 -24.81
C CYS A 35 0.92 -11.17 -23.39
N ARG A 36 1.42 -12.18 -22.69
CA ARG A 36 1.03 -12.51 -21.32
C ARG A 36 1.37 -11.40 -20.34
N TYR A 37 2.61 -10.91 -20.39
CA TYR A 37 3.07 -9.80 -19.54
C TYR A 37 2.25 -8.54 -19.76
N LEU A 38 2.07 -8.10 -21.01
CA LEU A 38 1.31 -6.89 -21.33
C LEU A 38 -0.15 -7.00 -20.86
N ASN A 39 -0.81 -8.13 -21.09
CA ASN A 39 -2.17 -8.35 -20.60
C ASN A 39 -2.27 -8.34 -19.07
N TRP A 40 -1.29 -8.97 -18.39
CA TRP A 40 -1.24 -9.05 -16.94
C TRP A 40 -1.10 -7.66 -16.31
N ILE A 41 -0.24 -6.78 -16.84
CA ILE A 41 -0.06 -5.41 -16.31
C ILE A 41 -1.18 -4.42 -16.70
N GLY A 42 -2.19 -4.84 -17.46
CA GLY A 42 -3.30 -3.95 -17.81
C GLY A 42 -3.48 -3.63 -19.30
N ILE A 43 -2.52 -3.95 -20.16
CA ILE A 43 -2.48 -3.54 -21.58
C ILE A 43 -3.09 -4.61 -22.48
N ARG A 44 -4.26 -4.32 -23.09
CA ARG A 44 -4.99 -5.30 -23.91
C ARG A 44 -4.21 -5.67 -25.16
N THR A 45 -3.72 -6.91 -25.19
CA THR A 45 -2.76 -7.37 -26.18
C THR A 45 -3.18 -8.69 -26.83
N ARG A 46 -3.00 -8.80 -28.15
CA ARG A 46 -3.25 -10.05 -28.89
C ARG A 46 -2.11 -10.36 -29.87
N ALA A 47 -1.74 -11.64 -29.97
CA ALA A 47 -0.78 -12.12 -30.95
C ALA A 47 -1.48 -12.66 -32.21
N PHE A 48 -0.92 -12.35 -33.38
CA PHE A 48 -1.38 -12.76 -34.71
C PHE A 48 -0.26 -13.58 -35.37
N ASN A 49 -0.39 -14.91 -35.33
CA ASN A 49 0.63 -15.82 -35.85
C ASN A 49 0.37 -16.12 -37.34
N VAL A 50 1.19 -15.57 -38.23
CA VAL A 50 1.03 -15.76 -39.69
C VAL A 50 1.15 -17.24 -40.10
N GLY A 51 1.87 -18.04 -39.31
CA GLY A 51 1.96 -19.47 -39.50
C GLY A 51 0.62 -20.20 -39.37
N GLU A 52 -0.32 -19.70 -38.55
CA GLU A 52 -1.68 -20.24 -38.40
C GLU A 52 -2.56 -19.91 -39.59
N TYR A 53 -2.49 -18.69 -40.12
CA TYR A 53 -3.19 -18.29 -41.35
C TYR A 53 -2.76 -19.18 -42.52
N ARG A 54 -1.44 -19.42 -42.65
CA ARG A 54 -0.88 -20.32 -43.66
C ARG A 54 -1.36 -21.77 -43.48
N ARG A 55 -1.43 -22.29 -42.25
CA ARG A 55 -1.96 -23.66 -42.00
C ARG A 55 -3.43 -23.82 -42.36
N LYS A 56 -4.23 -22.75 -42.30
CA LYS A 56 -5.63 -22.76 -42.73
C LYS A 56 -5.78 -22.66 -44.26
N ALA A 57 -4.83 -22.01 -44.92
CA ALA A 57 -4.87 -21.74 -46.36
C ALA A 57 -4.14 -22.79 -47.22
N CYS A 58 -3.28 -23.64 -46.63
CA CYS A 58 -2.41 -24.55 -47.38
C CYS A 58 -2.23 -25.89 -46.66
N ASP A 59 -2.11 -26.97 -47.45
CA ASP A 59 -1.75 -28.32 -46.99
C ASP A 59 -0.29 -28.61 -47.39
N LEU A 60 0.63 -28.55 -46.42
CA LEU A 60 2.09 -28.64 -46.66
C LEU A 60 2.52 -29.98 -47.25
N VAL A 61 1.80 -31.05 -46.94
CA VAL A 61 2.10 -32.41 -47.44
C VAL A 61 1.90 -32.48 -48.94
N LYS A 62 0.94 -31.70 -49.48
CA LYS A 62 0.66 -31.64 -50.91
C LYS A 62 1.48 -30.59 -51.65
N GLU A 63 2.03 -29.61 -50.93
CA GLU A 63 2.70 -28.44 -51.51
C GLU A 63 4.24 -28.44 -51.36
N GLY A 64 4.82 -29.60 -50.98
CA GLY A 64 6.27 -29.83 -51.04
C GLY A 64 7.06 -29.42 -49.80
N GLU A 65 6.46 -29.48 -48.60
CA GLU A 65 7.19 -29.37 -47.31
C GLU A 65 8.13 -28.14 -47.24
N ALA A 66 9.46 -28.29 -47.12
CA ALA A 66 10.42 -27.19 -47.15
C ALA A 66 10.48 -26.42 -48.47
N ASP A 67 10.21 -27.07 -49.62
CA ASP A 67 10.24 -26.44 -50.95
C ASP A 67 9.10 -25.43 -51.12
N PHE A 68 8.02 -25.58 -50.35
CA PHE A 68 7.01 -24.54 -50.23
C PHE A 68 7.67 -23.20 -49.88
N PHE A 69 8.67 -23.21 -48.99
CA PHE A 69 9.37 -22.02 -48.47
C PHE A 69 10.52 -21.51 -49.35
N SER A 70 10.85 -22.19 -50.45
CA SER A 70 11.91 -21.78 -51.36
C SER A 70 11.67 -20.38 -51.93
N PRO A 71 12.71 -19.53 -52.06
CA PRO A 71 12.59 -18.24 -52.74
C PRO A 71 12.25 -18.37 -54.23
N HIS A 72 12.51 -19.54 -54.83
CA HIS A 72 12.19 -19.82 -56.23
C HIS A 72 10.73 -20.28 -56.43
N ASN A 73 10.01 -20.57 -55.35
CA ASN A 73 8.60 -20.98 -55.40
C ASN A 73 7.66 -19.75 -55.38
N GLN A 74 7.43 -19.15 -56.54
CA GLN A 74 6.57 -17.96 -56.66
C GLN A 74 5.12 -18.21 -56.21
N ALA A 75 4.58 -19.42 -56.43
CA ALA A 75 3.23 -19.77 -56.01
C ALA A 75 3.13 -19.82 -54.47
N GLY A 76 4.11 -20.47 -53.83
CA GLY A 76 4.24 -20.51 -52.37
C GLY A 76 4.47 -19.12 -51.76
N GLN A 77 5.29 -18.29 -52.41
CA GLN A 77 5.52 -16.90 -51.98
C GLN A 77 4.23 -16.08 -52.01
N LYS A 78 3.47 -16.10 -53.12
CA LYS A 78 2.17 -15.40 -53.23
C LYS A 78 1.18 -15.82 -52.14
N LYS A 79 1.09 -17.12 -51.85
CA LYS A 79 0.23 -17.63 -50.75
C LYS A 79 0.69 -17.12 -49.38
N ARG A 80 2.00 -17.11 -49.11
CA ARG A 80 2.55 -16.58 -47.85
C ARG A 80 2.34 -15.07 -47.69
N ASP A 81 2.48 -14.32 -48.78
CA ASP A 81 2.21 -12.88 -48.80
C ASP A 81 0.74 -12.60 -48.49
N GLU A 82 -0.17 -13.36 -49.10
CA GLU A 82 -1.61 -13.26 -48.84
C GLU A 82 -1.96 -13.60 -47.38
N CYS A 83 -1.37 -14.64 -46.81
CA CYS A 83 -1.55 -14.98 -45.38
C CYS A 83 -1.06 -13.87 -44.45
N ALA A 84 0.06 -13.24 -44.79
CA ALA A 84 0.59 -12.10 -44.02
C ALA A 84 -0.32 -10.87 -44.14
N ARG A 85 -0.85 -10.60 -45.35
CA ARG A 85 -1.81 -9.52 -45.59
C ARG A 85 -3.07 -9.69 -44.74
N LEU A 86 -3.66 -10.90 -44.74
CA LEU A 86 -4.85 -11.21 -43.93
C LEU A 86 -4.57 -11.03 -42.43
N ALA A 87 -3.42 -11.48 -41.94
CA ALA A 87 -3.04 -11.29 -40.54
C ALA A 87 -2.86 -9.80 -40.18
N ILE A 88 -2.26 -9.00 -41.07
CA ILE A 88 -2.10 -7.54 -40.89
C ILE A 88 -3.46 -6.84 -40.88
N GLU A 89 -4.41 -7.29 -41.70
CA GLU A 89 -5.77 -6.75 -41.72
C GLU A 89 -6.56 -7.08 -40.45
N ASP A 90 -6.49 -8.32 -39.97
CA ASP A 90 -7.11 -8.72 -38.70
C ASP A 90 -6.52 -7.97 -37.52
N MET A 91 -5.20 -7.82 -37.51
CA MET A 91 -4.45 -7.02 -36.54
C MET A 91 -4.91 -5.55 -36.56
N GLY A 92 -5.05 -4.97 -37.76
CA GLY A 92 -5.57 -3.61 -37.91
C GLY A 92 -6.98 -3.47 -37.39
N ARG A 93 -7.90 -4.39 -37.76
CA ARG A 93 -9.29 -4.38 -37.28
C ARG A 93 -9.38 -4.43 -35.75
N TYR A 94 -8.57 -5.26 -35.10
CA TYR A 94 -8.51 -5.38 -33.65
C TYR A 94 -8.10 -4.07 -32.94
N LEU A 95 -7.17 -3.31 -33.53
CA LEU A 95 -6.75 -2.01 -33.01
C LEU A 95 -7.76 -0.90 -33.35
N GLU A 96 -8.32 -0.91 -34.55
CA GLU A 96 -9.32 0.08 -35.01
C GLU A 96 -10.64 -0.03 -34.24
N SER A 97 -11.09 -1.25 -33.94
CA SER A 97 -12.31 -1.50 -33.15
C SER A 97 -12.15 -1.17 -31.66
N LYS A 98 -10.93 -0.81 -31.23
CA LYS A 98 -10.55 -0.58 -29.83
C LYS A 98 -10.75 -1.81 -28.93
N GLU A 99 -10.83 -3.00 -29.52
CA GLU A 99 -10.79 -4.28 -28.79
C GLU A 99 -9.46 -4.45 -28.05
N GLY A 100 -8.36 -3.93 -28.61
CA GLY A 100 -7.05 -3.88 -27.96
C GLY A 100 -6.24 -2.63 -28.21
N GLU A 101 -5.08 -2.61 -27.56
CA GLU A 101 -4.14 -1.48 -27.56
C GLU A 101 -2.80 -1.86 -28.19
N VAL A 102 -2.42 -3.14 -28.09
CA VAL A 102 -1.19 -3.68 -28.68
C VAL A 102 -1.50 -4.93 -29.48
N ALA A 103 -0.94 -5.01 -30.69
CA ALA A 103 -1.02 -6.21 -31.50
C ALA A 103 0.38 -6.73 -31.83
N ILE A 104 0.62 -8.02 -31.58
CA ILE A 104 1.92 -8.66 -31.84
C ILE A 104 1.81 -9.48 -33.12
N LEU A 105 2.52 -9.08 -34.18
CA LEU A 105 2.60 -9.83 -35.43
C LEU A 105 3.75 -10.83 -35.37
N ASP A 106 3.42 -12.12 -35.13
CA ASP A 106 4.40 -13.21 -35.09
C ASP A 106 4.58 -13.80 -36.50
N ALA A 107 5.65 -13.37 -37.17
CA ALA A 107 6.09 -13.87 -38.46
C ALA A 107 7.63 -13.78 -38.56
N THR A 108 8.20 -14.27 -39.66
CA THR A 108 9.64 -14.14 -39.92
C THR A 108 10.04 -12.71 -40.27
N ASN A 109 9.24 -11.99 -41.07
CA ASN A 109 9.46 -10.60 -41.49
C ASN A 109 10.92 -10.29 -41.91
N THR A 110 11.55 -11.28 -42.56
CA THR A 110 12.99 -11.31 -42.83
C THR A 110 13.42 -10.40 -43.98
N THR A 111 12.50 -9.86 -44.78
CA THR A 111 12.81 -8.96 -45.91
C THR A 111 12.39 -7.52 -45.60
N ARG A 112 13.17 -6.54 -46.08
CA ARG A 112 12.83 -5.10 -45.93
C ARG A 112 11.53 -4.74 -46.63
N GLU A 113 11.26 -5.35 -47.79
CA GLU A 113 9.99 -5.17 -48.52
C GLU A 113 8.77 -5.54 -47.66
N ARG A 114 8.83 -6.66 -46.93
CA ARG A 114 7.75 -7.07 -46.04
C ARG A 114 7.57 -6.12 -44.86
N ARG A 115 8.68 -5.65 -44.27
CA ARG A 115 8.65 -4.67 -43.17
C ARG A 115 8.08 -3.34 -43.63
N LYS A 116 8.45 -2.88 -44.82
CA LYS A 116 7.91 -1.67 -45.45
C LYS A 116 6.40 -1.77 -45.67
N LEU A 117 5.89 -2.89 -46.20
CA LEU A 117 4.45 -3.12 -46.35
C LEU A 117 3.69 -2.98 -45.02
N LEU A 118 4.25 -3.48 -43.92
CA LEU A 118 3.65 -3.32 -42.59
C LEU A 118 3.68 -1.87 -42.11
N VAL A 119 4.80 -1.18 -42.28
CA VAL A 119 4.95 0.24 -41.89
C VAL A 119 3.99 1.12 -42.68
N ASP A 120 3.91 0.92 -44.00
CA ASP A 120 3.00 1.65 -44.89
C ASP A 120 1.53 1.38 -44.51
N TYR A 121 1.20 0.13 -44.17
CA TYR A 121 -0.11 -0.19 -43.62
C TYR A 121 -0.40 0.61 -42.34
N CYS A 122 0.52 0.61 -41.37
CA CYS A 122 0.34 1.29 -40.08
C CYS A 122 0.28 2.82 -40.20
N ARG A 123 0.95 3.39 -41.22
CA ARG A 123 1.02 4.84 -41.51
C ARG A 123 -0.05 5.34 -42.49
N LYS A 124 -1.03 4.51 -42.90
CA LYS A 124 -2.11 4.91 -43.81
C LYS A 124 -2.74 6.24 -43.39
N SER A 125 -2.85 7.18 -44.33
CA SER A 125 -3.26 8.58 -44.10
C SER A 125 -4.67 8.77 -43.56
N ASN A 126 -5.53 7.75 -43.64
CA ASN A 126 -6.88 7.77 -43.07
C ASN A 126 -6.94 7.35 -41.59
N ARG A 127 -5.79 7.06 -40.94
CA ARG A 127 -5.70 6.72 -39.51
C ARG A 127 -5.15 7.90 -38.72
N SER A 128 -5.91 8.37 -37.74
CA SER A 128 -5.48 9.40 -36.79
C SER A 128 -5.79 8.96 -35.35
N PRO A 129 -4.78 8.72 -34.50
CA PRO A 129 -3.34 8.68 -34.80
C PRO A 129 -2.94 7.43 -35.63
N PRO A 130 -1.83 7.47 -36.39
CA PRO A 130 -1.28 6.28 -37.04
C PRO A 130 -0.78 5.26 -36.00
N PHE A 131 -0.77 3.98 -36.35
CA PHE A 131 -0.25 2.95 -35.45
C PHE A 131 1.27 3.06 -35.34
N ARG A 132 1.79 2.95 -34.12
CA ARG A 132 3.25 2.89 -33.89
C ARG A 132 3.75 1.48 -34.13
N VAL A 133 4.83 1.34 -34.89
CA VAL A 133 5.45 0.04 -35.16
C VAL A 133 6.73 -0.09 -34.35
N PHE A 134 6.92 -1.22 -33.70
CA PHE A 134 8.14 -1.58 -32.98
C PHE A 134 8.58 -2.97 -33.38
N PHE A 135 9.78 -3.11 -33.95
CA PHE A 135 10.29 -4.42 -34.37
C PHE A 135 11.07 -5.09 -33.25
N VAL A 136 10.85 -6.40 -33.06
CA VAL A 136 11.62 -7.23 -32.14
C VAL A 136 12.29 -8.32 -32.95
N GLU A 137 13.56 -8.13 -33.26
CA GLU A 137 14.36 -9.10 -34.00
C GLU A 137 15.05 -10.07 -33.06
N SER A 138 14.84 -11.37 -33.26
CA SER A 138 15.57 -12.41 -32.53
C SER A 138 16.65 -13.01 -33.42
N VAL A 139 17.91 -12.75 -33.05
CA VAL A 139 19.11 -13.24 -33.74
C VAL A 139 19.77 -14.28 -32.84
N CYS A 140 20.01 -15.47 -33.35
CA CYS A 140 20.74 -16.50 -32.62
C CYS A 140 21.59 -17.30 -33.60
N ASP A 141 22.88 -17.39 -33.31
CA ASP A 141 23.82 -18.19 -34.11
C ASP A 141 24.37 -19.38 -33.31
N ASP A 142 23.93 -19.52 -32.06
CA ASP A 142 24.30 -20.62 -31.17
C ASP A 142 23.62 -21.94 -31.60
N PRO A 143 24.38 -22.95 -32.05
CA PRO A 143 23.84 -24.19 -32.58
C PRO A 143 23.07 -25.01 -31.53
N ASP A 144 23.43 -24.92 -30.25
CA ASP A 144 22.78 -25.69 -29.18
C ASP A 144 21.38 -25.13 -28.91
N ILE A 145 21.25 -23.80 -28.84
CA ILE A 145 19.97 -23.11 -28.68
C ILE A 145 19.06 -23.38 -29.89
N ILE A 146 19.62 -23.36 -31.10
CA ILE A 146 18.87 -23.63 -32.33
C ILE A 146 18.37 -25.07 -32.34
N ASN A 147 19.25 -26.03 -32.04
CA ASN A 147 18.89 -27.45 -31.99
C ASN A 147 17.79 -27.69 -30.95
N SER A 148 17.92 -27.15 -29.74
CA SER A 148 16.92 -27.24 -28.68
C SER A 148 15.57 -26.67 -29.12
N ASN A 149 15.56 -25.50 -29.76
CA ASN A 149 14.33 -24.89 -30.27
C ASN A 149 13.66 -25.71 -31.39
N ILE A 150 14.45 -26.42 -32.21
CA ILE A 150 13.91 -27.30 -33.25
C ILE A 150 13.26 -28.53 -32.60
N THR A 151 13.99 -29.20 -31.69
CA THR A 151 13.56 -30.46 -31.08
C THR A 151 12.41 -30.30 -30.10
N GLU A 152 12.40 -29.27 -29.26
CA GLU A 152 11.35 -29.10 -28.25
C GLU A 152 10.04 -28.62 -28.88
N VAL A 153 10.14 -27.71 -29.85
CA VAL A 153 9.00 -26.89 -30.27
C VAL A 153 8.58 -27.15 -31.71
N LYS A 154 9.51 -27.30 -32.65
CA LYS A 154 9.17 -27.26 -34.08
C LYS A 154 8.84 -28.62 -34.66
N ILE A 155 9.56 -29.67 -34.29
CA ILE A 155 9.21 -31.05 -34.71
C ILE A 155 7.88 -31.52 -34.12
N ASN A 156 7.49 -31.00 -32.96
CA ASN A 156 6.19 -31.29 -32.32
C ASN A 156 5.05 -30.39 -32.82
N SER A 157 5.32 -29.50 -33.78
CA SER A 157 4.32 -28.58 -34.28
C SER A 157 3.32 -29.28 -35.23
N PRO A 158 2.13 -28.70 -35.46
CA PRO A 158 1.15 -29.26 -36.39
C PRO A 158 1.65 -29.37 -37.84
N ASP A 159 2.75 -28.68 -38.19
CA ASP A 159 3.38 -28.79 -39.50
C ASP A 159 4.02 -30.19 -39.73
N TYR A 160 4.35 -30.94 -38.66
CA TYR A 160 5.11 -32.20 -38.72
C TYR A 160 4.51 -33.35 -37.90
N LYS A 161 3.79 -33.03 -36.82
CA LYS A 161 3.27 -34.01 -35.85
C LYS A 161 2.36 -35.04 -36.53
N GLY A 162 2.77 -36.30 -36.50
CA GLY A 162 2.00 -37.43 -37.06
C GLY A 162 2.06 -37.56 -38.57
N ILE A 163 2.91 -36.77 -39.25
CA ILE A 163 3.09 -36.78 -40.71
C ILE A 163 4.41 -37.48 -41.09
N MET A 164 5.49 -37.19 -40.37
CA MET A 164 6.84 -37.74 -40.61
C MET A 164 7.55 -38.06 -39.29
N SER A 165 8.66 -38.79 -39.35
CA SER A 165 9.50 -39.08 -38.17
C SER A 165 10.17 -37.82 -37.62
N GLN A 166 10.70 -37.89 -36.39
CA GLN A 166 11.38 -36.73 -35.77
C GLN A 166 12.65 -36.35 -36.53
N GLU A 167 13.35 -37.34 -37.07
CA GLU A 167 14.57 -37.18 -37.87
C GLU A 167 14.25 -36.49 -39.20
N GLU A 168 13.24 -36.97 -39.94
CA GLU A 168 12.78 -36.34 -41.18
C GLU A 168 12.28 -34.92 -40.96
N ALA A 169 11.50 -34.69 -39.89
CA ALA A 169 11.02 -33.36 -39.52
C ALA A 169 12.17 -32.39 -39.23
N LYS A 170 13.24 -32.87 -38.58
CA LYS A 170 14.44 -32.06 -38.31
C LYS A 170 15.15 -31.70 -39.60
N GLU A 171 15.34 -32.64 -40.52
CA GLU A 171 15.99 -32.39 -41.81
C GLU A 171 15.19 -31.41 -42.67
N ASP A 172 13.87 -31.59 -42.80
CA ASP A 172 12.99 -30.66 -43.51
C ASP A 172 13.05 -29.26 -42.91
N PHE A 173 13.00 -29.16 -41.57
CA PHE A 173 13.01 -27.87 -40.90
C PHE A 173 14.35 -27.13 -41.08
N VAL A 174 15.47 -27.84 -41.14
CA VAL A 174 16.78 -27.25 -41.45
C VAL A 174 16.81 -26.70 -42.87
N LYS A 175 16.31 -27.45 -43.87
CA LYS A 175 16.17 -26.96 -45.26
C LYS A 175 15.30 -25.70 -45.32
N ARG A 176 14.20 -25.68 -44.56
CA ARG A 176 13.34 -24.50 -44.43
C ARG A 176 14.08 -23.29 -43.86
N ILE A 177 14.95 -23.47 -42.86
CA ILE A 177 15.77 -22.36 -42.33
C ILE A 177 16.69 -21.80 -43.41
N GLU A 178 17.36 -22.66 -44.18
CA GLU A 178 18.25 -22.23 -45.26
C GLU A 178 17.50 -21.47 -46.36
N ASN A 179 16.29 -21.91 -46.73
CA ASN A 179 15.43 -21.17 -47.66
C ASN A 179 15.13 -19.73 -47.18
N TYR A 180 14.90 -19.52 -45.88
CA TYR A 180 14.72 -18.16 -45.32
C TYR A 180 16.03 -17.38 -45.25
N ARG A 181 17.15 -18.05 -45.01
CA ARG A 181 18.48 -17.44 -44.91
C ARG A 181 18.90 -16.76 -46.20
N LEU A 182 18.58 -17.37 -47.36
CA LEU A 182 18.88 -16.81 -48.69
C LEU A 182 18.27 -15.42 -48.93
N MET A 183 17.18 -15.08 -48.24
CA MET A 183 16.45 -13.82 -48.40
C MET A 183 16.53 -12.91 -47.16
N TYR A 184 17.28 -13.31 -46.13
CA TYR A 184 17.26 -12.60 -44.85
C TYR A 184 18.07 -11.32 -44.91
N GLN A 185 17.39 -10.21 -44.65
CA GLN A 185 17.92 -8.86 -44.51
C GLN A 185 17.68 -8.41 -43.05
N PRO A 186 18.68 -8.58 -42.15
CA PRO A 186 18.57 -8.17 -40.75
C PRO A 186 18.24 -6.68 -40.61
N LEU A 187 17.77 -6.25 -39.43
CA LEU A 187 17.65 -4.81 -39.14
C LEU A 187 19.04 -4.21 -38.88
N ASP A 188 19.30 -3.03 -39.43
CA ASP A 188 20.57 -2.32 -39.27
C ASP A 188 20.40 -0.80 -39.32
N GLU A 189 21.34 -0.08 -38.72
CA GLU A 189 21.28 1.39 -38.61
C GLU A 189 21.34 2.09 -39.97
N GLU A 190 22.01 1.50 -40.97
CA GLU A 190 22.24 2.15 -42.26
C GLU A 190 20.97 2.17 -43.13
N HIS A 191 20.19 1.08 -43.11
CA HIS A 191 19.02 0.93 -43.98
C HIS A 191 17.69 1.10 -43.24
N ASP A 192 17.67 0.96 -41.92
CA ASP A 192 16.47 0.98 -41.09
C ASP A 192 16.49 2.12 -40.04
N GLU A 193 17.20 3.24 -40.31
CA GLU A 193 17.40 4.37 -39.39
C GLU A 193 16.11 4.97 -38.81
N ASP A 194 15.05 5.01 -39.62
CA ASP A 194 13.75 5.59 -39.24
C ASP A 194 12.85 4.64 -38.43
N LEU A 195 13.27 3.38 -38.25
CA LEU A 195 12.46 2.36 -37.58
C LEU A 195 12.76 2.32 -36.08
N SER A 196 11.76 1.99 -35.27
CA SER A 196 11.93 1.67 -33.85
C SER A 196 12.10 0.16 -33.68
N TYR A 197 13.21 -0.30 -33.11
CA TYR A 197 13.45 -1.74 -32.96
C TYR A 197 14.37 -2.13 -31.81
N ILE A 198 14.29 -3.41 -31.44
CA ILE A 198 15.24 -4.10 -30.57
C ILE A 198 15.72 -5.39 -31.25
N LYS A 199 17.03 -5.64 -31.22
CA LYS A 199 17.64 -6.92 -31.56
C LYS A 199 17.98 -7.66 -30.27
N VAL A 200 17.39 -8.83 -30.08
CA VAL A 200 17.69 -9.78 -29.00
C VAL A 200 18.68 -10.79 -29.55
N ILE A 201 19.94 -10.73 -29.11
CA ILE A 201 21.03 -11.50 -29.69
C ILE A 201 21.42 -12.65 -28.74
N ASN A 202 21.49 -13.86 -29.30
CA ASN A 202 21.85 -15.10 -28.61
C ASN A 202 21.09 -15.28 -27.29
N ALA A 203 19.76 -15.40 -27.37
CA ALA A 203 18.90 -15.70 -26.22
C ALA A 203 18.99 -14.66 -25.07
N GLY A 204 19.23 -13.39 -25.40
CA GLY A 204 19.31 -12.29 -24.43
C GLY A 204 20.72 -12.04 -23.88
N LYS A 205 21.76 -12.63 -24.48
CA LYS A 205 23.16 -12.35 -24.12
C LYS A 205 23.55 -10.89 -24.39
N SER A 206 23.00 -10.29 -25.44
CA SER A 206 23.20 -8.87 -25.75
C SER A 206 21.98 -8.32 -26.48
N PHE A 207 21.82 -7.00 -26.40
CA PHE A 207 20.70 -6.29 -26.98
C PHE A 207 21.20 -5.08 -27.77
N PHE A 208 20.54 -4.78 -28.87
CA PHE A 208 20.72 -3.54 -29.61
C PHE A 208 19.36 -2.86 -29.70
N VAL A 209 19.25 -1.61 -29.25
CA VAL A 209 17.97 -0.90 -29.13
C VAL A 209 18.08 0.41 -29.91
N HIS A 210 17.13 0.66 -30.80
CA HIS A 210 17.12 1.82 -31.68
C HIS A 210 15.78 2.54 -31.65
N ASN A 211 15.84 3.88 -31.54
CA ASN A 211 14.71 4.79 -31.70
C ASN A 211 13.43 4.40 -30.91
N VAL A 212 13.54 4.18 -29.60
CA VAL A 212 12.40 3.78 -28.75
C VAL A 212 11.42 4.94 -28.55
N ASN A 213 10.15 4.72 -28.91
CA ASN A 213 9.11 5.73 -28.92
C ASN A 213 7.95 5.38 -27.98
N GLY A 214 7.93 6.03 -26.81
CA GLY A 214 6.85 5.95 -25.85
C GLY A 214 6.94 4.80 -24.84
N HIS A 215 5.94 4.74 -23.97
CA HIS A 215 5.93 3.90 -22.77
C HIS A 215 5.83 2.39 -23.07
N VAL A 216 4.97 1.98 -24.00
CA VAL A 216 4.81 0.55 -24.36
C VAL A 216 6.12 -0.03 -24.89
N GLN A 217 6.79 0.67 -25.81
CA GLN A 217 8.06 0.19 -26.37
C GLN A 217 9.15 0.10 -25.30
N SER A 218 9.23 1.09 -24.41
CA SER A 218 10.17 1.08 -23.28
C SER A 218 9.93 -0.11 -22.34
N ARG A 219 8.67 -0.45 -22.05
CA ARG A 219 8.31 -1.64 -21.26
C ARG A 219 8.65 -2.94 -21.98
N VAL A 220 8.46 -3.01 -23.30
CA VAL A 220 8.84 -4.19 -24.09
C VAL A 220 10.35 -4.41 -24.01
N VAL A 221 11.16 -3.36 -24.19
CA VAL A 221 12.62 -3.43 -24.03
C VAL A 221 12.98 -3.92 -22.63
N TYR A 222 12.44 -3.28 -21.59
CA TYR A 222 12.68 -3.66 -20.20
C TYR A 222 12.33 -5.13 -19.91
N PHE A 223 11.18 -5.59 -20.38
CA PHE A 223 10.78 -6.99 -20.21
C PHE A 223 11.73 -7.96 -20.92
N LEU A 224 12.07 -7.68 -22.19
CA LEU A 224 12.95 -8.54 -22.99
C LEU A 224 14.37 -8.63 -22.41
N MET A 225 14.84 -7.59 -21.72
CA MET A 225 16.14 -7.60 -21.04
C MET A 225 16.14 -8.47 -19.77
N ASN A 226 14.98 -8.80 -19.20
CA ASN A 226 14.86 -9.55 -17.96
C ASN A 226 14.39 -11.00 -18.14
N ILE A 227 13.89 -11.39 -19.32
CA ILE A 227 13.48 -12.78 -19.55
C ILE A 227 14.69 -13.70 -19.70
N HIS A 228 14.64 -14.86 -19.04
CA HIS A 228 15.60 -15.93 -19.28
C HIS A 228 14.95 -17.17 -19.94
N LEU A 229 15.78 -17.88 -20.72
CA LEU A 229 15.39 -19.01 -21.57
C LEU A 229 15.81 -20.39 -21.04
N LEU A 230 16.55 -20.45 -19.93
CA LEU A 230 16.99 -21.72 -19.34
C LEU A 230 15.83 -22.42 -18.59
N PRO A 231 15.85 -23.76 -18.46
CA PRO A 231 14.92 -24.47 -17.59
C PRO A 231 15.11 -24.07 -16.12
N ARG A 232 14.02 -23.84 -15.39
CA ARG A 232 14.02 -23.50 -13.96
C ARG A 232 12.74 -23.93 -13.25
N SER A 233 12.77 -23.95 -11.92
CA SER A 233 11.59 -24.18 -11.08
C SER A 233 11.33 -23.00 -10.15
N ILE A 234 10.09 -22.49 -10.16
CA ILE A 234 9.62 -21.48 -9.21
C ILE A 234 8.66 -22.15 -8.24
N TYR A 235 8.91 -22.03 -6.95
CA TYR A 235 8.06 -22.59 -5.90
C TYR A 235 7.27 -21.46 -5.26
N LEU A 236 5.96 -21.61 -5.18
CA LEU A 236 5.08 -20.67 -4.49
C LEU A 236 4.42 -21.37 -3.32
N THR A 237 4.42 -20.74 -2.16
CA THR A 237 3.62 -21.22 -1.05
C THR A 237 3.16 -20.08 -0.16
N ARG A 238 2.01 -20.27 0.48
CA ARG A 238 1.58 -19.36 1.54
C ARG A 238 2.45 -19.58 2.76
N HIS A 239 2.48 -18.60 3.64
CA HIS A 239 2.83 -18.87 5.04
C HIS A 239 2.05 -20.08 5.58
N GLY A 240 2.59 -20.74 6.61
CA GLY A 240 1.82 -21.71 7.40
C GLY A 240 0.53 -21.09 7.96
N GLU A 241 -0.41 -21.93 8.37
CA GLU A 241 -1.65 -21.46 9.00
C GLU A 241 -1.32 -20.48 10.15
N SER A 242 -2.04 -19.36 10.18
CA SER A 242 -1.88 -18.32 11.20
C SER A 242 -3.07 -18.25 12.14
N GLU A 243 -2.91 -17.61 13.29
CA GLU A 243 -4.00 -17.38 14.25
C GLU A 243 -5.19 -16.66 13.60
N TYR A 244 -4.97 -15.67 12.74
CA TYR A 244 -6.08 -15.01 12.03
C TYR A 244 -6.75 -15.91 11.00
N ASN A 245 -6.06 -16.90 10.44
CA ASN A 245 -6.73 -17.89 9.60
C ASN A 245 -7.71 -18.72 10.43
N LEU A 246 -7.30 -19.19 11.61
CA LEU A 246 -8.19 -19.94 12.53
C LEU A 246 -9.44 -19.15 12.89
N LEU A 247 -9.27 -17.84 13.11
CA LEU A 247 -10.36 -16.92 13.47
C LEU A 247 -11.15 -16.39 12.27
N GLY A 248 -10.77 -16.73 11.03
CA GLY A 248 -11.44 -16.23 9.82
C GLY A 248 -11.25 -14.73 9.55
N ARG A 249 -10.21 -14.11 10.12
CA ARG A 249 -9.94 -12.66 10.00
C ARG A 249 -9.12 -12.31 8.76
N LEU A 250 -9.45 -11.16 8.15
CA LEU A 250 -8.76 -10.57 7.01
C LEU A 250 -7.47 -9.85 7.45
N GLY A 251 -6.46 -9.85 6.59
CA GLY A 251 -5.25 -9.05 6.75
C GLY A 251 -4.48 -9.35 8.04
N GLY A 252 -4.08 -8.29 8.74
CA GLY A 252 -3.39 -8.28 10.02
C GLY A 252 -1.94 -8.74 9.93
N ASP A 253 -1.34 -8.90 11.11
CA ASP A 253 0.00 -9.43 11.27
C ASP A 253 0.10 -10.47 12.40
N SER A 254 -0.83 -11.42 12.40
CA SER A 254 -0.83 -12.50 13.39
C SER A 254 0.27 -13.53 13.13
N PRO A 255 0.83 -14.16 14.18
CA PRO A 255 1.81 -15.25 14.05
C PRO A 255 1.20 -16.54 13.49
N LEU A 256 2.08 -17.49 13.18
CA LEU A 256 1.71 -18.87 12.86
C LEU A 256 1.00 -19.56 14.04
N SER A 257 0.03 -20.42 13.71
CA SER A 257 -0.53 -21.39 14.65
C SER A 257 0.42 -22.57 14.85
N GLU A 258 0.11 -23.47 15.79
CA GLU A 258 0.87 -24.73 15.98
C GLU A 258 0.94 -25.52 14.67
N ARG A 259 -0.18 -25.65 13.94
CA ARG A 259 -0.23 -26.33 12.64
C ARG A 259 0.59 -25.60 11.57
N GLY A 260 0.66 -24.26 11.64
CA GLY A 260 1.51 -23.46 10.76
C GLY A 260 3.00 -23.68 11.01
N LEU A 261 3.41 -23.85 12.28
CA LEU A 261 4.78 -24.20 12.65
C LEU A 261 5.17 -25.61 12.18
N ASP A 262 4.26 -26.59 12.33
CA ASP A 262 4.45 -27.94 11.80
C ASP A 262 4.60 -27.93 10.28
N TYR A 263 3.82 -27.09 9.59
CA TYR A 263 3.96 -26.92 8.15
C TYR A 263 5.32 -26.35 7.76
N ALA A 264 5.81 -25.34 8.47
CA ALA A 264 7.14 -24.78 8.21
C ALA A 264 8.25 -25.84 8.38
N ALA A 265 8.12 -26.73 9.36
CA ALA A 265 9.04 -27.86 9.55
C ALA A 265 8.95 -28.88 8.39
N LYS A 266 7.75 -29.28 7.97
CA LYS A 266 7.61 -30.21 6.82
C LYS A 266 8.04 -29.59 5.50
N LEU A 267 7.86 -28.29 5.31
CA LEU A 267 8.35 -27.57 4.15
C LEU A 267 9.89 -27.63 4.08
N LYS A 268 10.57 -27.54 5.23
CA LYS A 268 12.03 -27.74 5.32
C LYS A 268 12.42 -29.14 4.82
N ASP A 269 11.80 -30.18 5.38
CA ASP A 269 12.05 -31.58 4.99
C ASP A 269 11.82 -31.81 3.48
N PHE A 270 10.78 -31.18 2.91
CA PHE A 270 10.45 -31.30 1.49
C PHE A 270 11.55 -30.69 0.61
N LEU A 271 12.02 -29.49 0.92
CA LEU A 271 13.05 -28.79 0.14
C LEU A 271 14.43 -29.44 0.31
N GLU A 272 14.75 -29.93 1.51
CA GLU A 272 15.96 -30.73 1.77
C GLU A 272 16.01 -31.97 0.88
N LYS A 273 14.89 -32.71 0.78
CA LYS A 273 14.80 -33.89 -0.07
C LYS A 273 14.86 -33.55 -1.56
N ALA A 274 14.25 -32.42 -1.95
CA ALA A 274 14.27 -31.95 -3.33
C ALA A 274 15.66 -31.51 -3.80
N LYS A 275 16.57 -31.14 -2.88
CA LYS A 275 17.95 -30.70 -3.15
C LYS A 275 18.01 -29.65 -4.26
N VAL A 276 17.19 -28.61 -4.14
CA VAL A 276 17.09 -27.56 -5.16
C VAL A 276 18.38 -26.75 -5.21
N PRO A 277 19.11 -26.71 -6.35
CA PRO A 277 20.38 -26.02 -6.44
C PRO A 277 20.18 -24.50 -6.39
N GLU A 278 21.06 -23.81 -5.65
CA GLU A 278 21.09 -22.35 -5.49
C GLU A 278 19.73 -21.73 -5.13
N LEU A 279 18.94 -22.42 -4.31
CA LEU A 279 17.61 -21.96 -3.92
C LEU A 279 17.67 -20.57 -3.26
N ARG A 280 16.93 -19.61 -3.84
CA ARG A 280 16.64 -18.32 -3.21
C ARG A 280 15.27 -18.35 -2.55
N ILE A 281 15.13 -17.73 -1.39
CA ILE A 281 13.86 -17.61 -0.70
C ILE A 281 13.47 -16.14 -0.62
N TRP A 282 12.28 -15.80 -1.10
CA TRP A 282 11.67 -14.50 -0.93
C TRP A 282 10.45 -14.62 -0.03
N SER A 283 10.39 -13.78 0.99
CA SER A 283 9.28 -13.75 1.94
C SER A 283 8.67 -12.35 2.02
N SER A 284 7.40 -12.26 2.38
CA SER A 284 6.82 -10.99 2.80
C SER A 284 7.37 -10.54 4.15
N GLN A 285 7.10 -9.30 4.55
CA GLN A 285 7.54 -8.77 5.85
C GLN A 285 6.58 -9.12 6.99
N LYS A 286 5.40 -9.68 6.67
CA LYS A 286 4.43 -10.13 7.67
C LYS A 286 4.96 -11.31 8.49
N ILE A 287 4.76 -11.26 9.80
CA ILE A 287 5.37 -12.19 10.77
C ILE A 287 5.13 -13.65 10.43
N ARG A 288 3.93 -14.02 9.98
CA ARG A 288 3.57 -15.39 9.58
C ARG A 288 4.41 -15.92 8.41
N ALA A 289 4.69 -15.11 7.40
CA ALA A 289 5.54 -15.50 6.28
C ALA A 289 7.00 -15.54 6.73
N ALA A 290 7.43 -14.54 7.50
CA ALA A 290 8.78 -14.49 8.05
C ALA A 290 9.09 -15.70 8.93
N GLN A 291 8.19 -16.11 9.83
CA GLN A 291 8.33 -17.30 10.67
C GLN A 291 8.42 -18.59 9.84
N THR A 292 7.64 -18.69 8.76
CA THR A 292 7.72 -19.83 7.83
C THR A 292 9.08 -19.87 7.14
N SER A 293 9.56 -18.73 6.64
CA SER A 293 10.87 -18.60 5.97
C SER A 293 12.06 -18.85 6.91
N ALA A 294 11.96 -18.45 8.18
CA ALA A 294 13.03 -18.55 9.14
C ALA A 294 13.48 -20.00 9.38
N LYS A 295 12.55 -20.97 9.28
CA LYS A 295 12.87 -22.40 9.38
C LYS A 295 13.69 -22.94 8.21
N LEU A 296 13.71 -22.23 7.09
CA LEU A 296 14.33 -22.65 5.83
C LEU A 296 15.69 -21.97 5.58
N ARG A 297 16.14 -21.09 6.50
CA ARG A 297 17.34 -20.25 6.31
C ARG A 297 18.59 -21.06 5.95
N ASP A 298 18.76 -22.23 6.55
CA ASP A 298 19.94 -23.09 6.34
C ASP A 298 19.99 -23.73 4.94
N LEU A 299 18.87 -23.75 4.20
CA LEU A 299 18.75 -24.38 2.88
C LEU A 299 18.95 -23.41 1.73
N ALA A 300 18.83 -22.12 2.00
CA ALA A 300 18.81 -21.09 0.97
C ALA A 300 20.19 -20.48 0.80
N ALA A 301 20.57 -20.18 -0.44
CA ALA A 301 21.72 -19.32 -0.72
C ALA A 301 21.47 -17.89 -0.17
N HIS A 302 20.23 -17.42 -0.31
CA HIS A 302 19.78 -16.11 0.15
C HIS A 302 18.31 -16.17 0.62
N VAL A 303 18.02 -15.48 1.72
CA VAL A 303 16.66 -15.20 2.18
C VAL A 303 16.45 -13.69 2.16
N GLU A 304 15.42 -13.23 1.45
CA GLU A 304 15.14 -11.81 1.26
C GLU A 304 13.69 -11.50 1.67
N TYR A 305 13.49 -10.35 2.34
CA TYR A 305 12.17 -9.92 2.83
C TYR A 305 11.68 -8.71 2.04
N TRP A 306 10.62 -8.91 1.25
CA TRP A 306 10.12 -7.94 0.30
C TRP A 306 8.78 -7.40 0.77
N LYS A 307 8.70 -6.10 1.10
CA LYS A 307 7.44 -5.44 1.48
C LYS A 307 6.38 -5.56 0.37
N VAL A 308 6.81 -5.54 -0.89
CA VAL A 308 5.93 -5.73 -2.05
C VAL A 308 5.31 -7.14 -2.14
N LEU A 309 5.72 -8.09 -1.30
CA LEU A 309 5.08 -9.40 -1.15
C LEU A 309 4.08 -9.46 0.02
N ASP A 310 3.84 -8.36 0.74
CA ASP A 310 2.81 -8.30 1.79
C ASP A 310 1.40 -8.51 1.20
N GLU A 311 0.52 -9.12 2.02
CA GLU A 311 -0.88 -9.39 1.65
C GLU A 311 -1.59 -8.12 1.21
N ILE A 312 -2.64 -8.29 0.40
CA ILE A 312 -3.52 -7.18 0.01
C ILE A 312 -4.02 -6.44 1.26
N ASP A 313 -3.89 -5.12 1.24
CA ASP A 313 -4.37 -4.26 2.33
C ASP A 313 -5.89 -4.13 2.30
N ALA A 314 -6.57 -4.64 3.35
CA ALA A 314 -8.02 -4.55 3.48
C ALA A 314 -8.48 -3.21 4.09
N GLY A 315 -7.56 -2.26 4.35
CA GLY A 315 -7.83 -0.92 4.86
C GLY A 315 -8.65 -0.95 6.15
N ILE A 316 -9.80 -0.26 6.16
CA ILE A 316 -10.69 -0.25 7.33
C ILE A 316 -11.31 -1.62 7.66
N CYS A 317 -11.15 -2.62 6.78
CA CYS A 317 -11.63 -3.98 6.97
C CYS A 317 -10.54 -4.94 7.52
N GLU A 318 -9.34 -4.44 7.79
CA GLU A 318 -8.27 -5.20 8.43
C GLU A 318 -8.72 -5.80 9.78
N GLY A 319 -8.43 -7.08 9.99
CA GLY A 319 -8.79 -7.81 11.20
C GLY A 319 -10.26 -8.21 11.30
N LEU A 320 -11.16 -7.81 10.40
CA LEU A 320 -12.56 -8.26 10.39
C LEU A 320 -12.68 -9.68 9.85
N THR A 321 -13.70 -10.43 10.26
CA THR A 321 -14.13 -11.62 9.51
C THR A 321 -14.91 -11.22 8.26
N TYR A 322 -15.14 -12.17 7.34
CA TYR A 322 -16.02 -11.88 6.18
C TYR A 322 -17.46 -11.59 6.63
N GLU A 323 -17.97 -12.26 7.67
CA GLU A 323 -19.29 -11.96 8.23
C GLU A 323 -19.33 -10.56 8.83
N ASP A 324 -18.30 -10.15 9.59
CA ASP A 324 -18.17 -8.79 10.10
C ASP A 324 -18.13 -7.76 8.95
N PHE A 325 -17.39 -8.05 7.88
CA PHE A 325 -17.29 -7.16 6.71
C PHE A 325 -18.64 -7.02 6.00
N GLU A 326 -19.37 -8.12 5.80
CA GLU A 326 -20.71 -8.11 5.21
C GLU A 326 -21.71 -7.34 6.08
N ILE A 327 -21.67 -7.53 7.39
CA ILE A 327 -22.59 -6.88 8.34
C ILE A 327 -22.29 -5.38 8.47
N ARG A 328 -21.01 -5.00 8.58
CA ARG A 328 -20.60 -3.61 8.84
C ARG A 328 -20.57 -2.76 7.58
N TYR A 329 -20.20 -3.35 6.45
CA TYR A 329 -20.01 -2.67 5.17
C TYR A 329 -20.70 -3.42 4.01
N PRO A 330 -22.03 -3.64 4.07
CA PRO A 330 -22.76 -4.50 3.11
C PRO A 330 -22.68 -4.00 1.67
N LYS A 331 -22.66 -2.68 1.47
CA LYS A 331 -22.50 -2.08 0.14
C LYS A 331 -21.13 -2.45 -0.44
N GLN A 332 -20.07 -2.23 0.31
CA GLN A 332 -18.70 -2.52 -0.07
C GLN A 332 -18.49 -4.03 -0.29
N PHE A 333 -19.08 -4.87 0.57
CA PHE A 333 -19.06 -6.32 0.40
C PHE A 333 -19.71 -6.74 -0.92
N GLY A 334 -20.89 -6.18 -1.23
CA GLY A 334 -21.59 -6.43 -2.49
C GLY A 334 -20.86 -5.87 -3.72
N GLU A 335 -20.22 -4.71 -3.63
CA GLU A 335 -19.39 -4.14 -4.70
C GLU A 335 -18.16 -5.02 -4.98
N ARG A 336 -17.52 -5.51 -3.92
CA ARG A 336 -16.40 -6.45 -4.03
C ARG A 336 -16.81 -7.77 -4.70
N ASP A 337 -18.00 -8.27 -4.41
CA ASP A 337 -18.49 -9.51 -5.02
C ASP A 337 -18.85 -9.34 -6.50
N LYS A 338 -19.28 -8.15 -6.91
CA LYS A 338 -19.57 -7.82 -8.31
C LYS A 338 -18.31 -7.72 -9.15
N ASP A 339 -17.30 -7.00 -8.67
CA ASP A 339 -16.03 -6.80 -9.38
C ASP A 339 -14.84 -6.87 -8.42
N LYS A 340 -14.49 -8.10 -8.07
CA LYS A 340 -13.43 -8.37 -7.09
C LYS A 340 -12.05 -7.94 -7.55
N TYR A 341 -11.82 -7.81 -8.86
CA TYR A 341 -10.52 -7.42 -9.38
C TYR A 341 -10.28 -5.91 -9.20
N HIS A 342 -11.25 -5.07 -9.62
CA HIS A 342 -11.12 -3.62 -9.55
C HIS A 342 -11.58 -3.03 -8.21
N TYR A 343 -12.37 -3.76 -7.41
CA TYR A 343 -12.77 -3.29 -6.09
C TYR A 343 -11.55 -3.00 -5.21
N ARG A 344 -11.45 -1.75 -4.77
CA ARG A 344 -10.45 -1.28 -3.81
C ARG A 344 -11.10 -1.19 -2.44
N TYR A 345 -10.50 -1.81 -1.43
CA TYR A 345 -10.93 -1.61 -0.05
C TYR A 345 -10.81 -0.13 0.35
N PRO A 346 -11.75 0.43 1.14
CA PRO A 346 -11.60 1.80 1.63
C PRO A 346 -10.33 1.94 2.46
N SER A 347 -9.46 2.90 2.09
CA SER A 347 -8.12 3.08 2.63
C SER A 347 -7.19 1.86 2.46
N GLY A 348 -7.47 0.98 1.49
CA GLY A 348 -6.67 -0.22 1.19
C GLY A 348 -6.43 -0.40 -0.31
N GLU A 349 -6.21 -1.65 -0.74
CA GLU A 349 -5.81 -2.04 -2.09
C GLU A 349 -6.92 -2.80 -2.86
N SER A 350 -6.82 -2.80 -4.20
CA SER A 350 -7.49 -3.74 -5.09
C SER A 350 -6.54 -4.83 -5.61
N TYR A 351 -7.04 -5.84 -6.34
CA TYR A 351 -6.15 -6.78 -7.04
C TYR A 351 -5.39 -6.09 -8.19
N GLU A 352 -5.96 -5.04 -8.79
CA GLU A 352 -5.28 -4.20 -9.78
C GLU A 352 -4.07 -3.47 -9.17
N ASP A 353 -4.23 -2.90 -7.98
CA ASP A 353 -3.13 -2.27 -7.23
C ASP A 353 -2.03 -3.30 -6.91
N LEU A 354 -2.45 -4.51 -6.54
CA LEU A 354 -1.56 -5.61 -6.22
C LEU A 354 -0.75 -6.07 -7.45
N VAL A 355 -1.38 -6.15 -8.62
CA VAL A 355 -0.70 -6.44 -9.90
C VAL A 355 0.35 -5.36 -10.20
N ALA A 356 0.00 -4.08 -10.04
CA ALA A 356 0.94 -2.98 -10.25
C ALA A 356 2.13 -3.04 -9.27
N ARG A 357 1.89 -3.32 -7.99
CA ARG A 357 2.93 -3.48 -6.96
C ARG A 357 3.81 -4.72 -7.17
N LEU A 358 3.27 -5.79 -7.74
CA LEU A 358 3.99 -7.04 -7.97
C LEU A 358 4.75 -7.09 -9.29
N GLU A 359 4.62 -6.08 -10.16
CA GLU A 359 5.36 -6.04 -11.42
C GLU A 359 6.88 -6.24 -11.23
N PRO A 360 7.58 -5.54 -10.31
CA PRO A 360 9.00 -5.77 -10.06
C PRO A 360 9.33 -7.21 -9.62
N VAL A 361 8.42 -7.86 -8.88
CA VAL A 361 8.57 -9.27 -8.48
C VAL A 361 8.50 -10.18 -9.69
N ILE A 362 7.56 -9.94 -10.62
CA ILE A 362 7.45 -10.72 -11.86
C ILE A 362 8.71 -10.55 -12.72
N MET A 363 9.26 -9.34 -12.83
CA MET A 363 10.51 -9.11 -13.56
C MET A 363 11.66 -9.92 -12.97
N GLU A 364 11.77 -9.92 -11.65
CA GLU A 364 12.83 -10.67 -10.97
C GLU A 364 12.61 -12.19 -11.06
N LEU A 365 11.36 -12.70 -11.00
CA LEU A 365 11.06 -14.12 -11.26
C LEU A 365 11.33 -14.53 -12.72
N GLU A 366 11.23 -13.60 -13.67
CA GLU A 366 11.61 -13.84 -15.05
C GLU A 366 13.13 -13.92 -15.26
N ARG A 367 13.89 -13.23 -14.40
CA ARG A 367 15.36 -13.14 -14.43
C ARG A 367 16.06 -14.27 -13.65
N GLN A 368 15.51 -14.66 -12.52
CA GLN A 368 16.13 -15.61 -11.59
C GLN A 368 15.89 -17.07 -11.98
N SER A 369 16.70 -17.97 -11.43
CA SER A 369 16.59 -19.42 -11.59
C SER A 369 15.61 -20.04 -10.58
N ASN A 370 16.10 -20.74 -9.55
CA ASN A 370 15.26 -21.44 -8.58
C ASN A 370 14.90 -20.51 -7.41
N VAL A 371 13.62 -20.15 -7.31
CA VAL A 371 13.11 -19.23 -6.28
C VAL A 371 11.93 -19.87 -5.56
N LEU A 372 11.92 -19.80 -4.23
CA LEU A 372 10.76 -20.06 -3.39
C LEU A 372 10.18 -18.73 -2.89
N VAL A 373 8.92 -18.47 -3.22
CA VAL A 373 8.17 -17.30 -2.73
C VAL A 373 7.21 -17.74 -1.63
N ILE A 374 7.41 -17.20 -0.42
CA ILE A 374 6.58 -17.43 0.77
C ILE A 374 5.76 -16.17 1.05
N SER A 375 4.49 -16.18 0.68
CA SER A 375 3.64 -14.99 0.74
C SER A 375 2.21 -15.36 1.15
N HIS A 376 1.21 -14.72 0.54
CA HIS A 376 -0.17 -14.70 1.01
C HIS A 376 -1.17 -15.03 -0.10
N GLN A 377 -2.45 -15.09 0.25
CA GLN A 377 -3.45 -15.64 -0.65
C GLN A 377 -3.68 -14.75 -1.87
N ALA A 378 -3.82 -13.43 -1.70
CA ALA A 378 -4.06 -12.55 -2.85
C ALA A 378 -2.80 -12.37 -3.71
N VAL A 379 -1.63 -12.22 -3.06
CA VAL A 379 -0.33 -12.07 -3.74
C VAL A 379 -0.02 -13.26 -4.63
N LEU A 380 -0.14 -14.48 -4.10
CA LEU A 380 0.18 -15.68 -4.87
C LEU A 380 -0.84 -15.96 -5.98
N ARG A 381 -2.09 -15.49 -5.84
CA ARG A 381 -3.04 -15.50 -6.97
C ARG A 381 -2.55 -14.64 -8.12
N CYS A 382 -2.05 -13.43 -7.86
CA CYS A 382 -1.52 -12.55 -8.90
C CYS A 382 -0.32 -13.17 -9.61
N ILE A 383 0.64 -13.73 -8.84
CA ILE A 383 1.83 -14.39 -9.41
C ILE A 383 1.43 -15.64 -10.20
N LEU A 384 0.55 -16.48 -9.65
CA LEU A 384 0.07 -17.68 -10.33
C LEU A 384 -0.67 -17.32 -11.63
N ALA A 385 -1.52 -16.29 -11.61
CA ALA A 385 -2.24 -15.82 -12.79
C ALA A 385 -1.30 -15.37 -13.91
N TYR A 386 -0.18 -14.72 -13.57
CA TYR A 386 0.85 -14.39 -14.55
C TYR A 386 1.40 -15.65 -15.22
N PHE A 387 1.90 -16.62 -14.46
CA PHE A 387 2.54 -17.81 -15.05
C PHE A 387 1.56 -18.74 -15.76
N THR A 388 0.30 -18.79 -15.30
CA THR A 388 -0.77 -19.65 -15.86
C THR A 388 -1.66 -18.93 -16.87
N ASN A 389 -1.32 -17.68 -17.25
CA ASN A 389 -2.02 -16.88 -18.26
C ASN A 389 -3.53 -16.75 -18.00
N GLN A 390 -3.90 -16.44 -16.76
CA GLN A 390 -5.30 -16.29 -16.34
C GLN A 390 -5.76 -14.85 -16.55
N ASN A 391 -7.04 -14.68 -16.91
CA ASN A 391 -7.62 -13.36 -17.11
C ASN A 391 -7.92 -12.66 -15.76
N ARG A 392 -8.27 -11.38 -15.83
CA ARG A 392 -8.55 -10.53 -14.65
C ARG A 392 -9.77 -10.99 -13.85
N ASP A 393 -10.76 -11.60 -14.52
CA ASP A 393 -12.01 -12.04 -13.90
C ASP A 393 -11.85 -13.32 -13.07
N ASP A 394 -10.85 -14.14 -13.43
CA ASP A 394 -10.53 -15.42 -12.79
C ASP A 394 -9.40 -15.29 -11.76
N LEU A 395 -8.47 -14.34 -11.95
CA LEU A 395 -7.31 -14.11 -11.08
C LEU A 395 -7.67 -14.04 -9.57
N PRO A 396 -8.66 -13.25 -9.12
CA PRO A 396 -9.04 -13.17 -7.69
C PRO A 396 -9.62 -14.46 -7.09
N TYR A 397 -9.83 -15.48 -7.91
CA TYR A 397 -10.48 -16.74 -7.57
C TYR A 397 -9.58 -17.96 -7.82
N LEU A 398 -8.30 -17.77 -8.16
CA LEU A 398 -7.36 -18.89 -8.23
C LEU A 398 -7.20 -19.56 -6.87
N LYS A 399 -7.09 -20.89 -6.87
CA LYS A 399 -6.96 -21.70 -5.66
C LYS A 399 -5.49 -21.75 -5.23
N VAL A 400 -5.21 -21.16 -4.07
CA VAL A 400 -3.89 -21.21 -3.41
C VAL A 400 -4.12 -21.64 -1.95
N PRO A 401 -4.33 -22.94 -1.70
CA PRO A 401 -4.64 -23.44 -0.35
C PRO A 401 -3.45 -23.30 0.61
N LEU A 402 -3.75 -23.29 1.92
CA LEU A 402 -2.72 -23.40 2.96
C LEU A 402 -2.01 -24.75 2.86
N HIS A 403 -0.78 -24.80 3.40
CA HIS A 403 0.02 -26.01 3.54
C HIS A 403 0.22 -26.79 2.24
N THR A 404 0.40 -26.05 1.15
CA THR A 404 0.55 -26.60 -0.19
C THR A 404 1.64 -25.81 -0.92
N VAL A 405 2.59 -26.51 -1.52
CA VAL A 405 3.61 -25.91 -2.39
C VAL A 405 3.14 -26.03 -3.83
N VAL A 406 3.11 -24.93 -4.55
CA VAL A 406 2.86 -24.89 -5.99
C VAL A 406 4.20 -24.77 -6.69
N LYS A 407 4.63 -25.81 -7.40
CA LYS A 407 5.83 -25.78 -8.24
C LYS A 407 5.41 -25.41 -9.65
N LEU A 408 6.05 -24.37 -10.17
CA LEU A 408 5.90 -23.84 -11.50
C LEU A 408 7.15 -24.20 -12.31
N THR A 409 6.95 -24.88 -13.44
CA THR A 409 8.01 -25.15 -14.42
C THR A 409 7.66 -24.43 -15.72
N PRO A 410 8.19 -23.22 -15.97
CA PRO A 410 7.92 -22.47 -17.18
C PRO A 410 8.43 -23.23 -18.41
N LYS A 411 7.55 -23.44 -19.39
CA LYS A 411 7.85 -24.02 -20.71
C LYS A 411 7.67 -22.96 -21.80
N ALA A 412 7.95 -23.33 -23.05
CA ALA A 412 7.94 -22.39 -24.16
C ALA A 412 6.58 -21.70 -24.40
N TYR A 413 5.47 -22.39 -24.17
CA TYR A 413 4.10 -21.90 -24.42
C TYR A 413 3.16 -22.02 -23.23
N SER A 414 3.62 -22.62 -22.15
CA SER A 414 2.82 -22.93 -20.98
C SER A 414 3.69 -22.89 -19.73
N CYS A 415 3.05 -23.03 -18.58
CA CYS A 415 3.75 -23.31 -17.33
C CYS A 415 3.13 -24.59 -16.77
N GLU A 416 3.96 -25.59 -16.47
CA GLU A 416 3.48 -26.74 -15.72
C GLU A 416 3.30 -26.34 -14.27
N VAL A 417 2.22 -26.84 -13.66
CA VAL A 417 1.83 -26.54 -12.28
C VAL A 417 1.64 -27.84 -11.54
N GLU A 418 2.47 -28.07 -10.53
CA GLU A 418 2.36 -29.23 -9.64
C GLU A 418 2.04 -28.73 -8.23
N MET A 419 1.03 -29.31 -7.58
CA MET A 419 0.62 -28.94 -6.22
C MET A 419 0.96 -30.06 -5.24
N PHE A 420 1.87 -29.78 -4.30
CA PHE A 420 2.27 -30.69 -3.24
C PHE A 420 1.56 -30.29 -1.94
N LYS A 421 0.45 -30.97 -1.64
CA LYS A 421 -0.31 -30.76 -0.40
C LYS A 421 0.30 -31.60 0.71
N PHE A 422 0.50 -30.97 1.86
CA PHE A 422 1.06 -31.63 3.04
C PHE A 422 -0.06 -32.22 3.89
N ASP A 423 0.21 -33.36 4.54
CA ASP A 423 -0.72 -34.02 5.46
C ASP A 423 -0.74 -33.31 6.82
N ILE A 424 -1.10 -32.03 6.79
CA ILE A 424 -1.27 -31.17 7.96
C ILE A 424 -2.59 -30.42 7.77
N PRO A 425 -3.59 -30.63 8.65
CA PRO A 425 -4.86 -29.92 8.55
C PRO A 425 -4.66 -28.40 8.56
N ALA A 426 -5.44 -27.70 7.74
CA ALA A 426 -5.53 -26.24 7.76
C ALA A 426 -6.97 -25.81 7.45
N VAL A 427 -7.38 -24.68 7.99
CA VAL A 427 -8.66 -24.05 7.67
C VAL A 427 -8.73 -23.65 6.19
N ASN A 428 -9.93 -23.67 5.63
CA ASN A 428 -10.16 -23.22 4.27
C ASN A 428 -10.47 -21.72 4.25
N THR A 429 -9.58 -20.92 3.64
CA THR A 429 -9.74 -19.47 3.48
C THR A 429 -10.25 -19.07 2.09
N TYR A 430 -10.61 -20.06 1.26
CA TYR A 430 -11.11 -19.84 -0.10
C TYR A 430 -12.62 -19.55 -0.08
N ARG A 431 -13.01 -18.42 -0.68
CA ARG A 431 -14.41 -18.06 -0.93
C ARG A 431 -14.70 -18.11 -2.43
N GLU A 432 -15.72 -18.87 -2.82
CA GLU A 432 -16.13 -19.05 -4.21
C GLU A 432 -16.63 -17.74 -4.85
N LYS A 433 -16.57 -17.69 -6.19
CA LYS A 433 -17.17 -16.61 -6.98
C LYS A 433 -18.69 -16.71 -6.86
N PRO A 434 -19.40 -15.66 -6.43
CA PRO A 434 -20.85 -15.66 -6.40
C PRO A 434 -21.42 -15.95 -7.79
N LYS A 435 -22.45 -16.79 -7.90
CA LYS A 435 -23.12 -17.07 -9.18
C LYS A 435 -23.85 -15.80 -9.64
N GLN A 436 -23.58 -15.33 -10.86
CA GLN A 436 -24.38 -14.27 -11.50
C GLN A 436 -25.83 -14.78 -11.65
N GLN A 437 -26.77 -14.16 -10.93
CA GLN A 437 -28.20 -14.40 -11.18
C GLN A 437 -28.63 -13.61 -12.43
N ASN A 438 -29.35 -14.27 -13.34
CA ASN A 438 -29.93 -13.64 -14.53
C ASN A 438 -30.71 -12.38 -14.13
N SER A 439 -30.35 -11.28 -14.79
CA SER A 439 -31.02 -9.99 -14.72
C SER A 439 -32.39 -10.04 -15.40
N GLU A 440 -33.40 -10.59 -14.73
CA GLU A 440 -34.82 -10.30 -15.01
C GLU A 440 -35.79 -10.66 -13.86
N GLU A 441 -35.32 -11.29 -12.78
CA GLU A 441 -36.01 -11.26 -11.48
C GLU A 441 -35.17 -10.44 -10.49
N ALA A 442 -35.40 -9.13 -10.47
CA ALA A 442 -34.95 -8.30 -9.37
C ALA A 442 -35.66 -8.76 -8.08
N ARG A 443 -35.10 -9.75 -7.40
CA ARG A 443 -35.35 -9.97 -5.97
C ARG A 443 -35.00 -8.67 -5.27
N ARG A 444 -36.03 -7.95 -4.86
CA ARG A 444 -35.91 -6.75 -4.03
C ARG A 444 -34.99 -7.10 -2.86
N PRO A 445 -33.96 -6.31 -2.58
CA PRO A 445 -33.18 -6.51 -1.37
C PRO A 445 -34.13 -6.45 -0.17
N SER A 446 -34.02 -7.40 0.74
CA SER A 446 -34.55 -7.27 2.09
C SER A 446 -33.85 -6.05 2.71
N ILE A 447 -34.59 -4.95 2.79
CA ILE A 447 -34.14 -3.69 3.35
C ILE A 447 -34.07 -3.89 4.87
N ASP A 448 -32.86 -3.93 5.42
CA ASP A 448 -32.66 -3.88 6.86
C ASP A 448 -32.84 -2.43 7.37
N THR A 449 -33.54 -2.35 8.49
CA THR A 449 -34.39 -1.27 8.99
C THR A 449 -33.62 -0.10 9.63
N ARG A 450 -32.29 -0.03 9.45
CA ARG A 450 -31.42 0.95 10.15
C ARG A 450 -31.30 2.31 9.44
N VAL A 451 -31.59 2.38 8.14
CA VAL A 451 -31.38 3.59 7.33
C VAL A 451 -32.43 4.70 7.60
N VAL A 452 -33.62 4.35 8.12
CA VAL A 452 -34.69 5.34 8.33
C VAL A 452 -34.60 6.05 9.69
N VAL A 453 -33.95 5.44 10.69
CA VAL A 453 -33.83 6.02 12.04
C VAL A 453 -32.77 7.13 12.08
N GLN A 454 -31.72 7.03 11.26
CA GLN A 454 -30.68 8.06 11.21
C GLN A 454 -31.15 9.36 10.50
N ALA A 455 -32.15 9.28 9.62
CA ALA A 455 -32.77 10.44 8.98
C ALA A 455 -33.68 11.27 9.93
N LEU A 456 -34.19 10.66 11.00
CA LEU A 456 -35.03 11.36 12.00
C LEU A 456 -34.21 11.98 13.14
N LEU A 457 -33.02 11.45 13.44
CA LEU A 457 -32.14 12.01 14.48
C LEU A 457 -31.30 13.20 14.00
N ILE A 458 -31.13 13.37 12.69
CA ILE A 458 -30.36 14.49 12.09
C ILE A 458 -31.21 15.77 11.94
N SER A 459 -32.54 15.70 11.95
CA SER A 459 -33.41 16.85 11.60
C SER A 459 -34.06 17.60 12.77
N GLY A 460 -33.90 17.16 14.03
CA GLY A 460 -34.34 17.93 15.20
C GLY A 460 -35.83 18.35 15.22
N MET A 461 -36.73 17.60 14.59
CA MET A 461 -38.15 17.94 14.56
C MET A 461 -38.93 17.30 15.71
N SER A 462 -39.56 18.14 16.54
CA SER A 462 -40.61 17.74 17.47
C SER A 462 -41.93 17.56 16.69
N TYR A 463 -42.69 16.49 16.94
CA TYR A 463 -44.06 16.38 16.48
C TYR A 463 -45.03 16.25 17.67
N VAL A 464 -45.91 17.24 17.80
CA VAL A 464 -47.08 17.24 18.68
C VAL A 464 -48.30 16.88 17.81
N GLY A 465 -49.14 15.94 18.27
CA GLY A 465 -50.41 15.58 17.64
C GLY A 465 -51.39 14.95 18.64
N PRO A 466 -52.71 15.06 18.43
CA PRO A 466 -53.63 15.58 19.44
C PRO A 466 -54.32 14.50 20.30
N GLY A 467 -54.51 14.83 21.58
CA GLY A 467 -55.63 14.37 22.39
C GLY A 467 -55.60 12.93 22.89
N SER A 468 -54.99 12.70 24.05
CA SER A 468 -55.68 12.10 25.20
C SER A 468 -54.83 12.25 26.46
N SER A 469 -55.47 12.77 27.49
CA SER A 469 -54.98 12.89 28.85
C SER A 469 -54.68 11.52 29.44
N ASN A 470 -53.44 11.28 29.87
CA ASN A 470 -53.15 10.76 31.20
C ASN A 470 -51.65 10.80 31.49
N SER A 471 -51.31 11.43 32.60
CA SER A 471 -49.99 11.41 33.22
C SER A 471 -49.63 9.98 33.66
N ALA A 472 -48.87 9.25 32.85
CA ALA A 472 -48.17 8.06 33.33
C ALA A 472 -46.82 8.50 33.92
N LYS A 473 -46.78 8.67 35.24
CA LYS A 473 -45.51 8.70 36.00
C LYS A 473 -44.79 7.37 35.70
N LEU A 474 -43.56 7.45 35.18
CA LEU A 474 -42.63 6.33 35.12
C LEU A 474 -42.49 5.73 36.53
N LYS A 475 -43.00 4.52 36.76
CA LYS A 475 -42.73 3.74 37.96
C LYS A 475 -41.36 3.08 37.83
N THR A 476 -40.55 3.15 38.88
CA THR A 476 -39.34 2.33 39.07
C THR A 476 -39.73 0.86 39.25
N PRO A 477 -39.28 -0.09 38.41
CA PRO A 477 -39.56 -1.51 38.60
C PRO A 477 -38.54 -2.17 39.56
N GLU A 478 -38.98 -3.23 40.24
CA GLU A 478 -38.19 -4.04 41.17
C GLU A 478 -37.22 -5.00 40.44
N ALA A 479 -36.14 -5.39 41.11
CA ALA A 479 -34.98 -6.12 40.57
C ALA A 479 -35.25 -7.54 40.01
N HIS A 480 -36.51 -7.99 39.96
CA HIS A 480 -36.88 -9.37 39.65
C HIS A 480 -37.37 -9.57 38.20
N GLU A 481 -37.42 -8.53 37.36
CA GLU A 481 -37.76 -8.64 35.93
C GLU A 481 -36.54 -8.81 35.00
N PHE A 482 -35.32 -8.90 35.54
CA PHE A 482 -34.09 -9.15 34.78
C PHE A 482 -33.76 -10.64 34.71
N VAL A 483 -34.38 -11.36 33.76
CA VAL A 483 -34.16 -12.81 33.62
C VAL A 483 -32.83 -13.15 32.93
N ASP A 484 -32.17 -12.20 32.24
CA ASP A 484 -30.94 -12.45 31.45
C ASP A 484 -29.90 -11.30 31.50
N ALA A 485 -29.58 -10.77 32.69
CA ALA A 485 -28.59 -9.70 32.83
C ALA A 485 -27.14 -10.21 32.72
N ILE A 486 -26.28 -9.47 32.01
CA ILE A 486 -24.84 -9.75 31.90
C ILE A 486 -24.11 -9.12 33.11
N PRO A 487 -23.06 -9.71 33.69
CA PRO A 487 -22.36 -9.11 34.83
C PRO A 487 -21.89 -7.67 34.59
N GLY A 488 -22.30 -6.75 35.47
CA GLY A 488 -21.98 -5.31 35.37
C GLY A 488 -22.96 -4.48 34.54
N GLU A 489 -23.96 -5.11 33.93
CA GLU A 489 -25.02 -4.44 33.20
C GLU A 489 -25.96 -3.70 34.15
N LYS A 490 -26.12 -2.37 33.94
CA LYS A 490 -27.03 -1.54 34.72
C LYS A 490 -28.15 -1.03 33.84
N PHE A 491 -29.35 -1.01 34.39
CA PHE A 491 -30.53 -0.45 33.73
C PHE A 491 -30.47 1.07 33.69
N GLU A 492 -30.73 1.66 32.54
CA GLU A 492 -30.71 3.11 32.33
C GLU A 492 -32.10 3.68 32.03
N ALA A 493 -32.95 2.97 31.27
CA ALA A 493 -34.29 3.45 30.94
C ALA A 493 -35.26 2.32 30.55
N PHE A 494 -36.56 2.57 30.67
CA PHE A 494 -37.62 1.68 30.18
C PHE A 494 -38.85 2.45 29.73
N ASP A 495 -39.40 2.06 28.59
CA ASP A 495 -40.69 2.53 28.09
C ASP A 495 -41.60 1.31 27.86
N PRO A 496 -42.74 1.19 28.57
CA PRO A 496 -43.62 0.02 28.45
C PRO A 496 -44.50 0.02 27.19
N ALA A 497 -44.55 1.13 26.44
CA ALA A 497 -45.55 1.30 25.38
C ALA A 497 -44.97 2.04 24.15
N ILE A 498 -43.99 1.40 23.50
CA ILE A 498 -43.47 1.82 22.21
C ILE A 498 -44.10 1.02 21.08
N GLY A 499 -44.60 1.75 20.07
CA GLY A 499 -45.06 1.18 18.81
C GLY A 499 -43.89 0.97 17.86
N TYR A 500 -43.47 -0.27 17.69
CA TYR A 500 -42.51 -0.69 16.68
C TYR A 500 -43.26 -1.01 15.38
N VAL A 501 -42.93 -0.32 14.30
CA VAL A 501 -43.50 -0.64 12.99
C VAL A 501 -42.57 -1.63 12.30
N THR A 502 -43.04 -2.85 12.08
CA THR A 502 -42.29 -3.89 11.36
C THR A 502 -42.16 -3.52 9.88
N PRO A 503 -41.17 -4.08 9.16
CA PRO A 503 -40.90 -3.72 7.75
C PRO A 503 -42.05 -3.97 6.76
N ASP A 504 -43.04 -4.78 7.13
CA ASP A 504 -44.28 -5.03 6.39
C ASP A 504 -45.40 -4.00 6.71
N GLY A 505 -45.12 -3.01 7.56
CA GLY A 505 -46.05 -1.96 7.97
C GLY A 505 -46.89 -2.30 9.20
N THR A 506 -46.75 -3.50 9.78
CA THR A 506 -47.51 -3.91 10.96
C THR A 506 -47.03 -3.17 12.21
N LYS A 507 -47.94 -2.59 12.99
CA LYS A 507 -47.59 -1.92 14.26
C LYS A 507 -47.62 -2.93 15.39
N VAL A 508 -46.44 -3.23 15.94
CA VAL A 508 -46.25 -4.10 17.09
C VAL A 508 -46.02 -3.23 18.32
N MET A 509 -46.96 -3.27 19.25
CA MET A 509 -46.80 -2.60 20.53
C MET A 509 -45.97 -3.47 21.47
N GLY A 510 -45.02 -2.83 22.17
CA GLY A 510 -44.10 -3.51 23.06
C GLY A 510 -43.43 -2.58 24.04
N SER A 511 -42.52 -3.13 24.84
CA SER A 511 -41.70 -2.39 25.77
C SER A 511 -40.25 -2.30 25.30
N VAL A 512 -39.58 -1.18 25.56
CA VAL A 512 -38.13 -1.00 25.36
C VAL A 512 -37.45 -0.90 26.73
N THR A 513 -36.34 -1.61 26.89
CA THR A 513 -35.42 -1.51 28.04
C THR A 513 -34.03 -1.11 27.55
N VAL A 514 -33.40 -0.09 28.13
CA VAL A 514 -32.04 0.35 27.83
C VAL A 514 -31.14 0.04 29.02
N THR A 515 -29.98 -0.57 28.76
CA THR A 515 -28.92 -0.80 29.74
C THR A 515 -27.62 -0.15 29.29
N THR A 516 -26.61 -0.14 30.16
CA THR A 516 -25.26 0.36 29.88
C THR A 516 -24.58 -0.28 28.66
N TYR A 517 -25.06 -1.43 28.17
CA TYR A 517 -24.41 -2.17 27.07
C TYR A 517 -25.32 -2.46 25.88
N ARG A 518 -26.64 -2.42 26.07
CA ARG A 518 -27.59 -2.78 25.01
C ARG A 518 -28.93 -2.11 25.19
N MET A 519 -29.60 -1.87 24.07
CA MET A 519 -31.02 -1.54 24.04
C MET A 519 -31.81 -2.76 23.60
N ARG A 520 -32.85 -3.12 24.36
CA ARG A 520 -33.72 -4.28 24.16
C ARG A 520 -35.14 -3.83 23.87
N PHE A 521 -35.78 -4.36 22.82
CA PHE A 521 -37.23 -4.22 22.61
C PHE A 521 -37.92 -5.57 22.77
N GLN A 522 -39.08 -5.60 23.43
CA GLN A 522 -39.94 -6.77 23.60
C GLN A 522 -41.38 -6.43 23.15
N GLY A 523 -41.75 -6.87 21.95
CA GLY A 523 -43.10 -6.72 21.39
C GLY A 523 -43.96 -7.96 21.51
N GLN A 524 -45.28 -7.80 21.62
CA GLN A 524 -46.25 -8.90 21.48
C GLN A 524 -47.08 -8.68 20.22
N ASN A 525 -46.92 -9.55 19.22
CA ASN A 525 -47.69 -9.48 17.98
C ASN A 525 -48.65 -10.67 17.87
N GLY A 526 -49.71 -10.70 18.69
CA GLY A 526 -50.89 -11.60 18.60
C GLY A 526 -50.69 -13.13 18.57
N LYS A 527 -49.47 -13.62 18.34
CA LYS A 527 -49.06 -15.02 18.13
C LYS A 527 -47.62 -15.30 18.60
N GLU A 528 -46.71 -14.32 18.52
CA GLU A 528 -45.30 -14.49 18.90
C GLU A 528 -44.75 -13.28 19.70
N LYS A 529 -43.80 -13.54 20.59
CA LYS A 529 -43.00 -12.52 21.29
C LYS A 529 -41.79 -12.17 20.44
N ILE A 530 -41.65 -10.90 20.07
CA ILE A 530 -40.51 -10.39 19.30
C ILE A 530 -39.54 -9.74 20.29
N GLN A 531 -38.31 -10.26 20.36
CA GLN A 531 -37.24 -9.66 21.18
C GLN A 531 -35.99 -9.48 20.35
N PHE A 532 -35.38 -8.29 20.42
CA PHE A 532 -34.06 -8.04 19.85
C PHE A 532 -33.24 -7.11 20.75
N ASP A 533 -31.93 -7.39 20.80
CA ASP A 533 -30.94 -6.63 21.54
C ASP A 533 -30.01 -5.91 20.54
N VAL A 534 -29.81 -4.61 20.72
CA VAL A 534 -28.86 -3.81 19.95
C VAL A 534 -27.64 -3.55 20.84
N PRO A 535 -26.46 -4.13 20.55
CA PRO A 535 -25.23 -3.81 21.25
C PRO A 535 -24.85 -2.36 20.98
N LEU A 536 -24.66 -1.58 22.04
CA LEU A 536 -24.09 -0.25 21.93
C LEU A 536 -22.58 -0.45 21.72
N GLY A 537 -22.10 -0.29 20.48
CA GLY A 537 -20.73 -0.63 20.08
C GLY A 537 -19.67 -0.07 21.02
N ALA A 538 -18.70 -0.91 21.38
CA ALA A 538 -17.54 -0.50 22.18
C ALA A 538 -16.61 0.39 21.34
N SER A 539 -16.86 1.69 21.36
CA SER A 539 -15.81 2.71 21.49
C SER A 539 -16.40 4.01 22.01
N LYS A 540 -17.06 3.95 23.17
CA LYS A 540 -16.83 5.05 24.10
C LYS A 540 -15.53 4.71 24.81
N TYR A 541 -14.41 5.11 24.21
CA TYR A 541 -13.26 5.47 25.02
C TYR A 541 -13.80 6.38 26.13
N GLU A 542 -13.51 6.11 27.40
CA GLU A 542 -14.00 6.96 28.50
C GLU A 542 -13.57 8.43 28.30
N ARG A 543 -12.49 8.64 27.53
CA ARG A 543 -12.02 9.96 27.08
C ARG A 543 -12.08 10.08 25.57
N ASN A 544 -12.71 11.15 25.09
CA ASN A 544 -12.66 11.54 23.69
C ASN A 544 -11.34 12.26 23.39
N GLY A 545 -10.40 11.60 22.71
CA GLY A 545 -9.10 12.17 22.34
C GLY A 545 -9.16 13.34 21.36
N TRP A 546 -10.33 13.63 20.75
CA TRP A 546 -10.54 14.87 20.00
C TRP A 546 -10.72 16.09 20.90
N GLU A 547 -11.09 15.90 22.16
CA GLU A 547 -11.25 16.96 23.18
C GLU A 547 -9.95 17.19 23.96
N LEU A 548 -8.88 16.44 23.66
CA LEU A 548 -7.61 16.50 24.38
C LEU A 548 -6.91 17.86 24.26
N PHE A 549 -7.00 18.50 23.08
CA PHE A 549 -6.34 19.75 22.79
C PHE A 549 -7.34 20.87 22.53
N ASP A 550 -7.24 21.95 23.31
CA ASP A 550 -7.90 23.22 23.08
C ASP A 550 -6.82 24.31 23.01
N ALA A 551 -6.68 24.92 21.82
CA ALA A 551 -5.66 25.94 21.57
C ALA A 551 -5.78 27.18 22.47
N ARG A 552 -7.00 27.57 22.85
CA ARG A 552 -7.24 28.68 23.77
C ARG A 552 -6.83 28.28 25.18
N ALA A 553 -7.25 27.10 25.65
CA ALA A 553 -6.89 26.60 26.97
C ALA A 553 -5.37 26.46 27.14
N GLU A 554 -4.67 25.95 26.12
CA GLU A 554 -3.21 25.80 26.14
C GLU A 554 -2.48 27.15 26.15
N LEU A 555 -2.89 28.11 25.30
CA LEU A 555 -2.34 29.46 25.35
C LEU A 555 -2.59 30.12 26.72
N GLN A 556 -3.73 29.85 27.33
CA GLN A 556 -4.07 30.37 28.66
C GLN A 556 -3.22 29.73 29.74
N ARG A 557 -2.97 28.42 29.68
CA ARG A 557 -2.03 27.73 30.57
C ARG A 557 -0.65 28.39 30.52
N ILE A 558 -0.10 28.59 29.32
CA ILE A 558 1.24 29.18 29.11
C ILE A 558 1.31 30.61 29.64
N VAL A 559 0.34 31.46 29.29
CA VAL A 559 0.31 32.88 29.72
C VAL A 559 0.08 33.01 31.22
N ASN A 560 -0.74 32.14 31.82
CA ASN A 560 -0.99 32.12 33.26
C ASN A 560 0.23 31.62 34.04
N ALA A 561 0.88 30.56 33.57
CA ALA A 561 2.10 30.01 34.20
C ALA A 561 3.22 31.06 34.26
N ALA A 562 3.28 31.96 33.27
CA ALA A 562 4.25 33.06 33.23
C ALA A 562 3.77 34.37 33.88
N ASN A 563 2.55 34.42 34.43
CA ASN A 563 1.88 35.65 34.89
C ASN A 563 2.04 36.83 33.91
N ALA A 564 1.76 36.58 32.63
CA ALA A 564 2.08 37.48 31.51
C ALA A 564 0.84 38.01 30.77
N LYS A 565 -0.32 38.05 31.44
CA LYS A 565 -1.58 38.54 30.86
C LYS A 565 -1.49 39.99 30.39
N ASP A 566 -0.61 40.79 30.99
CA ASP A 566 -0.31 42.18 30.66
C ASP A 566 0.51 42.34 29.35
N VAL A 567 1.26 41.32 28.94
CA VAL A 567 2.18 41.38 27.78
C VAL A 567 1.68 40.58 26.58
N TRP A 568 1.02 39.45 26.80
CA TRP A 568 0.48 38.58 25.74
C TRP A 568 -1.05 38.57 25.75
N ALA A 569 -1.64 38.50 24.56
CA ALA A 569 -3.09 38.41 24.35
C ALA A 569 -3.44 37.22 23.45
N ILE A 570 -4.56 36.56 23.74
CA ILE A 570 -5.13 35.50 22.89
C ILE A 570 -6.10 36.17 21.93
N SER A 571 -5.73 36.22 20.66
CA SER A 571 -6.51 36.83 19.58
C SER A 571 -7.39 35.79 18.87
N GLY A 572 -8.67 36.14 18.66
CA GLY A 572 -9.60 35.38 17.82
C GLY A 572 -9.60 35.83 16.36
N ILE A 573 -8.60 36.58 15.90
CA ILE A 573 -8.56 37.15 14.54
C ILE A 573 -8.69 36.09 13.44
N ASN A 574 -8.30 34.84 13.72
CA ASN A 574 -8.38 33.74 12.78
C ASN A 574 -9.53 32.75 13.07
N CYS A 575 -10.55 33.14 13.84
CA CYS A 575 -11.60 32.22 14.29
C CYS A 575 -12.40 31.57 13.14
N MET A 576 -12.51 32.26 12.00
CA MET A 576 -13.13 31.76 10.77
C MET A 576 -12.12 31.23 9.74
N TYR A 577 -10.83 31.16 10.10
CA TYR A 577 -9.69 30.79 9.24
C TYR A 577 -9.49 31.68 8.00
N GLU A 578 -10.09 32.88 7.99
CA GLU A 578 -10.00 33.86 6.91
C GLU A 578 -8.70 34.67 6.95
N PHE A 579 -8.11 34.85 8.14
CA PHE A 579 -6.90 35.65 8.33
C PHE A 579 -5.62 34.89 7.91
N SER A 580 -5.53 33.61 8.26
CA SER A 580 -4.53 32.67 7.73
C SER A 580 -5.11 31.25 7.77
N PRO A 581 -5.46 30.65 6.62
CA PRO A 581 -6.13 29.34 6.56
C PRO A 581 -5.25 28.16 7.02
N THR A 582 -3.99 28.44 7.35
CA THR A 582 -2.97 27.46 7.75
C THR A 582 -2.49 27.63 9.19
N TYR A 583 -3.11 28.55 9.95
CA TYR A 583 -2.91 28.72 11.38
C TYR A 583 -4.14 28.27 12.19
N PRO A 584 -3.99 28.01 13.51
CA PRO A 584 -5.12 27.70 14.38
C PRO A 584 -6.16 28.81 14.43
N SER A 585 -7.37 28.49 14.89
CA SER A 585 -8.48 29.44 15.04
C SER A 585 -8.21 30.57 16.05
N VAL A 586 -7.27 30.37 16.98
CA VAL A 586 -6.82 31.36 17.96
C VAL A 586 -5.30 31.48 17.96
N LEU A 587 -4.79 32.69 18.16
CA LEU A 587 -3.34 32.99 18.12
C LEU A 587 -2.91 33.77 19.36
N GLY A 588 -1.78 33.38 19.97
CA GLY A 588 -1.11 34.19 20.98
C GLY A 588 -0.26 35.28 20.30
N VAL A 589 -0.56 36.55 20.57
CA VAL A 589 0.15 37.71 20.00
C VAL A 589 0.50 38.72 21.10
N PRO A 590 1.50 39.60 20.91
CA PRO A 590 1.76 40.67 21.87
C PRO A 590 0.52 41.54 22.08
N ARG A 591 0.18 41.88 23.33
CA ARG A 591 -1.03 42.65 23.67
C ARG A 591 -1.06 44.02 23.00
N GLU A 592 0.10 44.64 22.79
CA GLU A 592 0.24 45.90 22.05
C GLU A 592 -0.22 45.78 20.59
N ALA A 593 -0.01 44.62 19.94
CA ALA A 593 -0.43 44.39 18.57
C ALA A 593 -1.96 44.36 18.41
N MET A 594 -2.71 44.14 19.50
CA MET A 594 -4.18 44.17 19.52
C MET A 594 -4.78 45.58 19.56
N LYS A 595 -3.97 46.62 19.85
CA LYS A 595 -4.47 48.01 19.95
C LYS A 595 -4.82 48.63 18.60
N LYS A 596 -4.33 48.06 17.49
CA LYS A 596 -4.59 48.52 16.12
C LYS A 596 -4.88 47.31 15.24
N LYS A 597 -6.15 47.04 14.92
CA LYS A 597 -6.55 45.84 14.14
C LYS A 597 -5.80 45.74 12.80
N GLU A 598 -5.62 46.86 12.11
CA GLU A 598 -4.86 46.95 10.84
C GLU A 598 -3.37 46.57 10.95
N PHE A 599 -2.79 46.57 12.16
CA PHE A 599 -1.37 46.26 12.34
C PHE A 599 -1.08 44.78 12.07
N LEU A 600 -1.93 43.87 12.56
CA LEU A 600 -1.78 42.44 12.32
C LEU A 600 -1.97 42.08 10.84
N GLU A 601 -2.92 42.73 10.17
CA GLU A 601 -3.18 42.59 8.73
C GLU A 601 -1.96 43.06 7.90
N LYS A 602 -1.40 44.24 8.21
CA LYS A 602 -0.17 44.74 7.56
C LYS A 602 1.05 43.85 7.77
N VAL A 603 1.19 43.21 8.93
CA VAL A 603 2.28 42.24 9.21
C VAL A 603 2.05 40.92 8.46
N ALA A 604 0.79 40.50 8.30
CA ALA A 604 0.43 39.30 7.55
C ALA A 604 0.72 39.46 6.04
N ASP A 605 0.40 40.61 5.45
CA ASP A 605 0.62 40.90 4.02
C ASP A 605 2.09 40.83 3.61
N PHE A 606 3.01 41.07 4.54
CA PHE A 606 4.45 41.03 4.29
C PHE A 606 5.08 39.63 4.48
N ARG A 607 4.26 38.60 4.80
CA ARG A 607 4.71 37.25 5.15
C ARG A 607 4.12 36.22 4.21
N SER A 608 4.94 35.24 3.81
CA SER A 608 4.46 34.13 3.00
C SER A 608 3.26 33.44 3.69
N ARG A 609 2.16 33.26 2.95
CA ARG A 609 0.91 32.64 3.44
C ARG A 609 0.29 33.34 4.67
N GLN A 610 0.61 34.61 4.91
CA GLN A 610 0.02 35.42 6.00
C GLN A 610 0.30 34.89 7.42
N ARG A 611 1.38 34.10 7.59
CA ARG A 611 1.76 33.52 8.89
C ARG A 611 2.63 34.46 9.72
N ILE A 612 1.97 35.32 10.49
CA ILE A 612 2.58 36.25 11.46
C ILE A 612 3.28 35.54 12.64
N PRO A 613 4.25 36.18 13.33
CA PRO A 613 4.81 35.64 14.58
C PRO A 613 3.73 35.35 15.63
N ALA A 614 3.48 34.06 15.85
CA ALA A 614 2.53 33.56 16.83
C ALA A 614 3.25 32.87 17.99
N LEU A 615 2.77 33.08 19.21
CA LEU A 615 3.32 32.51 20.43
C LEU A 615 3.23 30.99 20.39
N SER A 616 4.39 30.34 20.51
CA SER A 616 4.50 28.90 20.69
C SER A 616 4.75 28.58 22.17
N TRP A 617 5.62 29.32 22.87
CA TRP A 617 5.86 29.11 24.31
C TRP A 617 6.37 30.37 25.01
N LEU A 618 6.20 30.42 26.32
CA LEU A 618 6.59 31.54 27.18
C LEU A 618 7.22 31.01 28.47
N HIS A 619 8.42 31.51 28.79
CA HIS A 619 9.15 31.11 29.99
C HIS A 619 8.40 31.55 31.27
N PRO A 620 8.15 30.64 32.24
CA PRO A 620 7.30 30.94 33.40
C PRO A 620 7.88 32.01 34.34
N VAL A 621 9.21 32.10 34.46
CA VAL A 621 9.87 33.10 35.32
C VAL A 621 10.27 34.37 34.56
N HIS A 622 11.04 34.25 33.46
CA HIS A 622 11.64 35.40 32.77
C HIS A 622 10.78 35.99 31.64
N LYS A 623 9.63 35.37 31.31
CA LYS A 623 8.69 35.84 30.27
C LYS A 623 9.31 35.99 28.87
N THR A 624 10.42 35.31 28.59
CA THR A 624 11.01 35.17 27.24
C THR A 624 10.18 34.21 26.40
N SER A 625 10.00 34.50 25.11
CA SER A 625 9.05 33.78 24.26
C SER A 625 9.73 33.08 23.09
N ILE A 626 9.19 31.91 22.71
CA ILE A 626 9.40 31.31 21.39
C ILE A 626 8.19 31.63 20.52
N THR A 627 8.44 32.19 19.34
CA THR A 627 7.40 32.49 18.35
C THR A 627 7.72 31.89 16.99
N ARG A 628 6.68 31.47 16.25
CA ARG A 628 6.80 30.85 14.93
C ARG A 628 6.11 31.70 13.86
N CYS A 629 6.72 31.82 12.69
CA CYS A 629 6.18 32.55 11.54
C CYS A 629 6.73 32.01 10.20
N ALA A 630 6.12 32.43 9.09
CA ALA A 630 6.73 32.27 7.76
C ALA A 630 7.73 33.40 7.47
N GLN A 631 8.62 33.21 6.50
CA GLN A 631 9.56 34.27 6.08
C GLN A 631 8.86 35.49 5.45
N PRO A 632 9.53 36.67 5.43
CA PRO A 632 9.10 37.81 4.64
C PRO A 632 9.19 37.58 3.12
N LEU A 633 8.37 38.27 2.32
CA LEU A 633 8.31 38.11 0.86
C LEU A 633 9.57 38.67 0.15
N THR A 634 10.59 37.84 -0.10
CA THR A 634 11.72 38.09 -1.03
C THR A 634 12.11 36.77 -1.75
N GLY A 635 12.35 36.82 -3.09
CA GLY A 635 12.60 35.65 -3.98
C GLY A 635 13.97 34.96 -3.79
N VAL A 636 14.49 34.00 -4.59
CA VAL A 636 14.20 33.34 -5.88
C VAL A 636 14.79 31.90 -5.86
N THR A 637 14.07 30.91 -6.40
CA THR A 637 14.48 29.57 -6.93
C THR A 637 14.94 28.36 -6.08
N MET A 638 14.51 27.20 -6.62
CA MET A 638 15.05 25.83 -6.66
C MET A 638 15.07 24.98 -5.37
N LYS A 639 14.38 23.82 -5.41
CA LYS A 639 14.59 22.73 -4.44
C LYS A 639 14.63 21.37 -5.13
N ARG A 640 15.67 20.61 -4.83
CA ARG A 640 15.73 19.13 -4.76
C ARG A 640 15.92 18.76 -3.28
N LYS A 641 15.52 17.55 -2.85
CA LYS A 641 15.33 17.23 -1.43
C LYS A 641 16.24 16.10 -0.94
N GLU A 642 17.45 16.47 -0.50
CA GLU A 642 18.51 15.56 -0.04
C GLU A 642 18.13 14.68 1.18
N GLU A 643 17.16 15.13 1.98
CA GLU A 643 16.73 14.49 3.23
C GLU A 643 15.96 13.17 3.02
N ASP A 644 15.25 13.03 1.90
CA ASP A 644 14.51 11.81 1.56
C ASP A 644 15.46 10.72 1.06
N GLU A 645 16.43 11.09 0.22
CA GLU A 645 17.51 10.20 -0.19
C GLU A 645 18.33 9.71 1.01
N ALA A 646 18.55 10.56 2.02
CA ALA A 646 19.23 10.18 3.26
C ALA A 646 18.48 9.10 4.04
N LEU A 647 17.16 9.21 4.19
CA LEU A 647 16.34 8.19 4.86
C LEU A 647 16.33 6.87 4.09
N GLN A 648 16.16 6.93 2.77
CA GLN A 648 16.17 5.73 1.92
C GLN A 648 17.52 5.01 1.96
N LYS A 649 18.64 5.76 1.93
CA LYS A 649 20.00 5.23 2.08
C LYS A 649 20.23 4.61 3.46
N LEU A 650 19.71 5.22 4.55
CA LEU A 650 19.78 4.64 5.90
C LEU A 650 19.02 3.32 6.00
N GLN A 651 17.81 3.24 5.45
CA GLN A 651 17.04 2.01 5.41
C GLN A 651 17.76 0.92 4.59
N SER A 652 18.40 1.29 3.48
CA SER A 652 19.20 0.36 2.66
C SER A 652 20.52 -0.07 3.33
N ALA A 653 21.12 0.74 4.19
CA ALA A 653 22.31 0.36 4.95
C ALA A 653 22.01 -0.64 6.08
N LEU A 654 20.76 -0.69 6.54
CA LEU A 654 20.32 -1.55 7.64
C LEU A 654 19.65 -2.86 7.17
N PHE A 655 19.44 -3.06 5.86
CA PHE A 655 18.83 -4.25 5.24
C PHE A 655 19.36 -4.45 3.80
N PRO A 656 19.72 -5.65 3.27
CA PRO A 656 19.57 -7.03 3.79
C PRO A 656 20.92 -7.78 3.96
N LYS A 657 22.06 -7.09 3.91
CA LYS A 657 23.37 -7.61 4.38
C LYS A 657 24.18 -6.44 4.92
N ILE A 658 24.45 -6.44 6.21
CA ILE A 658 25.34 -5.48 6.87
C ILE A 658 26.76 -5.82 6.41
N ASP A 659 27.40 -4.95 5.64
CA ASP A 659 28.83 -5.05 5.38
C ASP A 659 29.55 -4.60 6.66
N GLU A 660 29.86 -5.56 7.55
CA GLU A 660 30.46 -5.29 8.87
C GLU A 660 31.75 -4.46 8.78
N VAL A 661 32.51 -4.60 7.70
CA VAL A 661 33.78 -3.90 7.48
C VAL A 661 33.54 -2.42 7.13
N ASN A 662 32.48 -2.13 6.38
CA ASN A 662 32.15 -0.77 5.92
C ASN A 662 30.92 -0.17 6.62
N TYR A 663 30.38 -0.79 7.66
CA TYR A 663 29.12 -0.41 8.30
C TYR A 663 29.07 1.07 8.71
N LEU A 664 30.07 1.54 9.46
CA LEU A 664 30.13 2.93 9.93
C LEU A 664 30.21 3.92 8.76
N LYS A 665 30.93 3.56 7.69
CA LYS A 665 31.05 4.34 6.47
C LYS A 665 29.72 4.41 5.72
N GLN A 666 29.00 3.29 5.60
CA GLN A 666 27.70 3.24 4.95
C GLN A 666 26.66 4.09 5.69
N ILE A 667 26.67 4.07 7.02
CA ILE A 667 25.82 4.94 7.85
C ILE A 667 26.21 6.41 7.68
N GLU A 668 27.50 6.73 7.62
CA GLU A 668 27.99 8.09 7.38
C GLU A 668 27.57 8.62 6.00
N ASP A 669 27.66 7.79 4.95
CA ASP A 669 27.29 8.12 3.57
C ASP A 669 25.78 8.45 3.42
N THR A 670 24.93 8.00 4.35
CA THR A 670 23.50 8.40 4.39
C THR A 670 23.32 9.86 4.74
N LYS A 671 24.26 10.47 5.47
CA LYS A 671 24.15 11.78 6.12
C LYS A 671 22.98 11.92 7.12
N TRP A 672 22.27 10.84 7.46
CA TRP A 672 21.10 10.92 8.35
C TRP A 672 21.46 11.46 9.74
N LEU A 673 22.49 10.90 10.37
CA LEU A 673 22.94 11.35 11.70
C LEU A 673 23.45 12.79 11.67
N GLN A 674 23.96 13.27 10.53
CA GLN A 674 24.35 14.67 10.36
C GLN A 674 23.11 15.58 10.33
N HIS A 675 22.03 15.17 9.67
CA HIS A 675 20.75 15.88 9.71
C HIS A 675 20.14 15.89 11.12
N ILE A 676 20.09 14.75 11.81
CA ILE A 676 19.59 14.67 13.19
C ILE A 676 20.44 15.56 14.12
N ARG A 677 21.77 15.50 14.01
CA ARG A 677 22.68 16.37 14.73
C ARG A 677 22.36 17.85 14.49
N SER A 678 22.21 18.26 13.23
CA SER A 678 21.96 19.66 12.87
C SER A 678 20.64 20.18 13.49
N ILE A 679 19.61 19.33 13.52
CA ILE A 679 18.32 19.63 14.16
C ILE A 679 18.50 19.79 15.67
N CYS A 680 19.19 18.85 16.30
CA CYS A 680 19.47 18.87 17.73
C CYS A 680 20.31 20.09 18.13
N GLU A 681 21.31 20.46 17.33
CA GLU A 681 22.12 21.67 17.52
C GLU A 681 21.27 22.93 17.49
N GLY A 682 20.45 23.11 16.46
CA GLY A 682 19.57 24.28 16.35
C GLY A 682 18.57 24.38 17.50
N ALA A 683 17.94 23.27 17.89
CA ALA A 683 16.97 23.27 18.99
C ALA A 683 17.64 23.50 20.36
N ALA A 684 18.81 22.91 20.60
CA ALA A 684 19.56 23.10 21.84
C ALA A 684 20.06 24.54 21.98
N GLU A 685 20.49 25.19 20.89
CA GLU A 685 20.87 26.59 20.88
C GLU A 685 19.66 27.50 21.17
N MET A 686 18.52 27.23 20.54
CA MET A 686 17.27 27.96 20.84
C MET A 686 16.89 27.84 22.31
N ALA A 687 16.90 26.63 22.87
CA ALA A 687 16.56 26.41 24.27
C ALA A 687 17.56 27.10 25.21
N TYR A 688 18.85 27.06 24.89
CA TYR A 688 19.90 27.75 25.64
C TYR A 688 19.71 29.29 25.63
N LEU A 689 19.43 29.89 24.48
CA LEU A 689 19.18 31.33 24.37
C LEU A 689 17.98 31.78 25.20
N VAL A 690 16.96 30.94 25.31
CA VAL A 690 15.73 31.23 26.06
C VAL A 690 15.93 31.08 27.57
N GLU A 691 16.54 29.99 28.03
CA GLU A 691 16.74 29.69 29.45
C GLU A 691 17.91 30.49 30.05
N GLU A 692 19.11 30.36 29.46
CA GLU A 692 20.35 30.93 29.98
C GLU A 692 20.61 32.31 29.39
N GLY A 693 20.40 32.46 28.08
CA GLY A 693 20.59 33.73 27.37
C GLY A 693 19.52 34.78 27.65
N ARG A 694 18.44 34.41 28.36
CA ARG A 694 17.30 35.27 28.73
C ARG A 694 16.76 36.09 27.55
N SER A 695 16.77 35.49 26.37
CA SER A 695 16.41 36.14 25.11
C SER A 695 15.16 35.51 24.51
N SER A 696 14.30 36.33 23.90
CA SER A 696 13.19 35.81 23.09
C SER A 696 13.70 35.38 21.73
N VAL A 697 13.20 34.24 21.24
CA VAL A 697 13.64 33.63 19.98
C VAL A 697 12.48 33.60 18.98
N VAL A 698 12.75 34.08 17.77
CA VAL A 698 11.82 34.03 16.64
C VAL A 698 12.36 33.04 15.61
N VAL A 699 11.59 32.00 15.31
CA VAL A 699 12.00 30.95 14.36
C VAL A 699 11.20 31.07 13.07
N HIS A 700 11.88 31.10 11.93
CA HIS A 700 11.26 31.18 10.61
C HIS A 700 11.92 30.23 9.60
N CYS A 701 11.16 29.81 8.58
CA CYS A 701 11.68 29.14 7.37
C CYS A 701 10.84 29.56 6.16
N SER A 702 11.02 28.91 4.99
CA SER A 702 10.38 29.35 3.75
C SER A 702 8.84 29.48 3.85
N ASP A 703 8.20 28.46 4.41
CA ASP A 703 6.74 28.40 4.56
C ASP A 703 6.30 28.30 6.03
N GLY A 704 7.26 28.10 6.95
CA GLY A 704 7.02 27.95 8.38
C GLY A 704 6.38 26.62 8.79
N TRP A 705 6.23 25.64 7.90
CA TRP A 705 5.57 24.36 8.23
C TRP A 705 6.55 23.28 8.70
N ASP A 706 7.70 23.17 8.05
CA ASP A 706 8.63 22.05 8.24
C ASP A 706 9.64 22.33 9.37
N ARG A 707 10.74 23.04 9.06
CA ARG A 707 11.86 23.26 9.99
C ARG A 707 11.48 24.05 11.25
N THR A 708 10.53 24.98 11.16
CA THR A 708 10.10 25.72 12.36
C THR A 708 9.30 24.86 13.32
N ALA A 709 8.52 23.86 12.84
CA ALA A 709 7.80 22.92 13.71
C ALA A 709 8.80 22.03 14.43
N GLN A 710 9.74 21.50 13.65
CA GLN A 710 10.78 20.60 14.14
C GLN A 710 11.66 21.22 15.23
N LEU A 711 12.20 22.42 14.99
CA LEU A 711 13.06 23.10 15.96
C LEU A 711 12.29 23.61 17.18
N ALA A 712 11.11 24.19 16.98
CA ALA A 712 10.30 24.70 18.09
C ALA A 712 9.85 23.55 18.99
N ALA A 713 9.22 22.50 18.44
CA ALA A 713 8.72 21.38 19.23
C ALA A 713 9.85 20.70 20.02
N LEU A 714 11.03 20.50 19.41
CA LEU A 714 12.16 19.88 20.10
C LEU A 714 12.71 20.75 21.23
N ALA A 715 12.81 22.07 21.01
CA ALA A 715 13.19 23.02 22.07
C ALA A 715 12.16 23.03 23.21
N LEU A 716 10.86 22.88 22.92
CA LEU A 716 9.82 22.77 23.93
C LEU A 716 9.95 21.52 24.80
N VAL A 717 10.33 20.38 24.23
CA VAL A 717 10.62 19.17 25.01
C VAL A 717 11.82 19.37 25.95
N MET A 718 12.83 20.15 25.53
CA MET A 718 13.99 20.48 26.38
C MET A 718 13.66 21.46 27.50
N LEU A 719 12.74 22.40 27.27
CA LEU A 719 12.41 23.50 28.19
C LEU A 719 11.28 23.16 29.18
N ASP A 720 10.24 22.44 28.75
CA ASP A 720 9.02 22.25 29.54
C ASP A 720 8.83 20.77 29.95
N PRO A 721 8.94 20.43 31.24
CA PRO A 721 8.67 19.07 31.73
C PRO A 721 7.25 18.57 31.46
N TYR A 722 6.27 19.44 31.23
CA TYR A 722 4.93 19.01 30.85
C TYR A 722 4.94 18.21 29.55
N TYR A 723 5.68 18.67 28.53
CA TYR A 723 5.73 18.00 27.22
C TYR A 723 6.54 16.69 27.23
N ARG A 724 7.15 16.34 28.37
CA ARG A 724 7.78 15.04 28.61
C ARG A 724 6.84 14.02 29.29
N SER A 725 5.60 14.41 29.57
CA SER A 725 4.51 13.50 29.96
C SER A 725 3.80 12.90 28.73
N VAL A 726 3.15 11.75 28.85
CA VAL A 726 2.38 11.10 27.75
C VAL A 726 1.34 12.07 27.19
N GLU A 727 0.59 12.71 28.09
CA GLU A 727 -0.48 13.64 27.73
C GLU A 727 0.07 14.94 27.16
N GLY A 728 1.10 15.51 27.79
CA GLY A 728 1.74 16.72 27.31
C GLY A 728 2.43 16.51 25.96
N PHE A 729 3.01 15.35 25.69
CA PHE A 729 3.63 15.05 24.40
C PHE A 729 2.59 14.92 23.28
N ALA A 730 1.44 14.29 23.55
CA ALA A 730 0.30 14.29 22.63
C ALA A 730 -0.18 15.73 22.32
N ILE A 731 -0.29 16.57 23.35
CA ILE A 731 -0.67 17.99 23.21
C ILE A 731 0.38 18.78 22.44
N LEU A 732 1.67 18.53 22.65
CA LEU A 732 2.75 19.16 21.89
C LEU A 732 2.61 18.84 20.39
N ILE A 733 2.31 17.59 20.05
CA ILE A 733 2.13 17.16 18.66
C ILE A 733 0.90 17.82 18.05
N GLU A 734 -0.24 17.80 18.74
CA GLU A 734 -1.45 18.48 18.27
C GLU A 734 -1.19 19.97 18.03
N LYS A 735 -0.56 20.62 19.01
CA LYS A 735 -0.25 22.04 18.94
C LYS A 735 0.72 22.37 17.81
N GLU A 736 1.95 21.87 17.87
CA GLU A 736 3.05 22.35 17.02
C GLU A 736 3.03 21.75 15.61
N TRP A 737 2.36 20.61 15.43
CA TRP A 737 2.32 19.92 14.14
C TRP A 737 0.93 19.97 13.53
N CYS A 738 -0.10 19.47 14.21
CA CYS A 738 -1.45 19.39 13.63
C CYS A 738 -2.09 20.76 13.43
N SER A 739 -2.16 21.57 14.49
CA SER A 739 -2.83 22.87 14.51
C SER A 739 -2.04 23.95 13.79
N PHE A 740 -0.70 23.93 13.90
CA PHE A 740 0.18 24.88 13.19
C PHE A 740 0.46 24.49 11.72
N GLY A 741 -0.31 23.56 11.17
CA GLY A 741 -0.43 23.32 9.73
C GLY A 741 0.71 22.55 9.10
N PHE A 742 1.35 21.63 9.83
CA PHE A 742 2.25 20.68 9.21
C PHE A 742 1.47 19.78 8.23
N LYS A 743 1.99 19.65 7.02
CA LYS A 743 1.30 19.02 5.89
C LYS A 743 1.38 17.49 5.93
N PHE A 744 0.80 16.85 6.95
CA PHE A 744 0.86 15.39 7.10
C PHE A 744 0.42 14.64 5.84
N ALA A 745 -0.77 14.93 5.29
CA ALA A 745 -1.27 14.23 4.11
C ALA A 745 -0.32 14.29 2.91
N GLN A 746 0.27 15.45 2.61
CA GLN A 746 1.21 15.61 1.49
C GLN A 746 2.61 15.06 1.79
N ARG A 747 3.13 15.30 3.00
CA ARG A 747 4.49 14.90 3.40
C ARG A 747 4.61 13.38 3.52
N ILE A 748 3.50 12.72 3.87
CA ILE A 748 3.38 11.27 4.07
C ILE A 748 2.79 10.56 2.84
N GLY A 749 1.94 11.24 2.06
CA GLY A 749 1.33 10.70 0.84
C GLY A 749 -0.03 10.02 1.04
N HIS A 750 -0.82 10.48 2.01
CA HIS A 750 -2.18 9.95 2.23
C HIS A 750 -3.12 10.36 1.09
N GLY A 751 -3.74 9.38 0.43
CA GLY A 751 -4.85 9.61 -0.51
C GLY A 751 -4.48 10.10 -1.93
N GLU A 752 -3.19 10.13 -2.31
CA GLU A 752 -2.78 10.62 -3.64
C GLU A 752 -2.11 9.53 -4.53
N ASN A 753 -2.52 9.49 -5.81
CA ASN A 753 -2.11 8.49 -6.81
C ASN A 753 -0.69 8.71 -7.41
N LYS A 754 0.12 9.62 -6.86
CA LYS A 754 1.48 9.90 -7.37
C LYS A 754 2.53 9.50 -6.33
N ALA A 755 3.17 8.36 -6.55
CA ALA A 755 4.29 7.90 -5.71
C ALA A 755 5.54 8.80 -5.79
N SER A 756 5.66 9.60 -6.85
CA SER A 756 6.81 10.46 -7.16
C SER A 756 6.58 11.95 -6.82
N ASP A 757 5.75 12.26 -5.82
CA ASP A 757 5.53 13.65 -5.41
C ASP A 757 6.75 14.19 -4.65
N ASP A 758 7.39 15.22 -5.21
CA ASP A 758 8.57 15.90 -4.67
C ASP A 758 8.32 16.60 -3.32
N GLU A 759 7.05 16.72 -2.90
CA GLU A 759 6.66 17.29 -1.62
C GLU A 759 6.72 16.28 -0.46
N ARG A 760 6.95 14.98 -0.68
CA ARG A 760 7.15 14.00 0.41
C ARG A 760 8.41 14.31 1.23
N SER A 761 8.40 14.05 2.53
CA SER A 761 9.64 14.13 3.34
C SER A 761 9.50 13.62 4.78
N PRO A 762 10.61 13.15 5.37
CA PRO A 762 10.60 12.53 6.69
C PRO A 762 10.78 13.52 7.85
N ILE A 763 10.31 14.76 7.73
CA ILE A 763 10.57 15.82 8.73
C ILE A 763 10.03 15.46 10.12
N PHE A 764 8.82 14.87 10.19
CA PHE A 764 8.24 14.43 11.45
C PHE A 764 8.98 13.20 12.04
N VAL A 765 9.48 12.30 11.19
CA VAL A 765 10.31 11.16 11.61
C VAL A 765 11.63 11.66 12.21
N GLN A 766 12.28 12.64 11.57
CA GLN A 766 13.49 13.28 12.11
C GLN A 766 13.25 13.94 13.47
N PHE A 767 12.06 14.54 13.68
CA PHE A 767 11.68 15.08 14.99
C PHE A 767 11.58 13.98 16.04
N MET A 768 10.89 12.88 15.74
CA MET A 768 10.77 11.75 16.67
C MET A 768 12.12 11.12 17.01
N ASP A 769 12.99 10.95 16.02
CA ASP A 769 14.37 10.48 16.25
C ASP A 769 15.12 11.46 17.17
N SER A 770 15.02 12.76 16.93
CA SER A 770 15.64 13.77 17.80
C SER A 770 15.10 13.75 19.24
N VAL A 771 13.82 13.47 19.45
CA VAL A 771 13.24 13.25 20.78
C VAL A 771 13.82 11.97 21.41
N TRP A 772 13.98 10.89 20.64
CA TRP A 772 14.62 9.66 21.12
C TRP A 772 16.09 9.89 21.52
N GLN A 773 16.85 10.69 20.75
CA GLN A 773 18.23 11.08 21.12
C GLN A 773 18.25 11.78 22.49
N LEU A 774 17.29 12.67 22.74
CA LEU A 774 17.17 13.39 24.01
C LEU A 774 16.75 12.45 25.15
N MET A 775 15.81 11.53 24.91
CA MET A 775 15.40 10.51 25.87
C MET A 775 16.56 9.62 26.30
N ARG A 776 17.45 9.25 25.38
CA ARG A 776 18.65 8.46 25.70
C ARG A 776 19.62 9.18 26.64
N GLN A 777 19.76 10.48 26.46
CA GLN A 777 20.64 11.29 27.33
C GLN A 777 20.00 11.57 28.70
N PHE A 778 18.66 11.59 28.78
CA PHE A 778 17.93 11.95 29.99
C PHE A 778 16.74 11.01 30.29
N PRO A 779 16.95 9.69 30.46
CA PRO A 779 15.88 8.70 30.50
C PRO A 779 14.90 8.92 31.65
N ALA A 780 15.36 9.36 32.83
CA ALA A 780 14.50 9.59 33.99
C ALA A 780 13.57 10.82 33.86
N HIS A 781 13.70 11.62 32.81
CA HIS A 781 12.92 12.86 32.64
C HIS A 781 11.69 12.72 31.75
N PHE A 782 11.45 11.55 31.16
CA PHE A 782 10.32 11.27 30.27
C PHE A 782 9.38 10.26 30.91
N GLU A 783 8.08 10.56 30.95
CA GLU A 783 7.04 9.66 31.46
C GLU A 783 6.87 8.44 30.55
N PHE A 784 7.32 8.54 29.30
CA PHE A 784 7.16 7.51 28.29
C PHE A 784 8.47 6.93 27.77
N THR A 785 8.40 5.74 27.19
CA THR A 785 9.51 5.05 26.51
C THR A 785 9.46 5.24 25.00
N SER A 786 10.47 4.72 24.28
CA SER A 786 10.51 4.71 22.81
C SER A 786 9.29 4.03 22.19
N SER A 787 8.59 3.16 22.92
CA SER A 787 7.34 2.52 22.47
C SER A 787 6.23 3.51 22.12
N LEU A 788 6.15 4.65 22.81
CA LEU A 788 5.19 5.70 22.44
C LEU A 788 5.55 6.35 21.11
N LEU A 789 6.84 6.68 20.92
CA LEU A 789 7.31 7.30 19.69
C LEU A 789 7.11 6.38 18.48
N ILE A 790 7.42 5.09 18.64
CA ILE A 790 7.21 4.06 17.60
C ILE A 790 5.71 3.91 17.28
N CYS A 791 4.84 3.85 18.30
CA CYS A 791 3.40 3.78 18.08
C CYS A 791 2.88 4.99 17.29
N ILE A 792 3.32 6.21 17.60
CA ILE A 792 2.93 7.41 16.85
C ILE A 792 3.42 7.32 15.40
N LEU A 793 4.66 6.84 15.18
CA LEU A 793 5.21 6.68 13.84
C LEU A 793 4.54 5.57 13.03
N ASP A 794 4.06 4.49 13.65
CA ASP A 794 3.32 3.44 12.94
C ASP A 794 1.93 3.94 12.55
N GLU A 795 1.26 4.66 13.45
CA GLU A 795 -0.06 5.23 13.22
C GLU A 795 -0.04 6.47 12.31
N LEU A 796 1.14 7.08 12.11
CA LEU A 796 1.38 8.09 11.08
C LEU A 796 1.13 7.56 9.67
N TYR A 797 1.42 6.28 9.41
CA TYR A 797 1.26 5.67 8.08
C TYR A 797 0.03 4.77 7.97
N SER A 798 -0.60 4.38 9.09
CA SER A 798 -1.66 3.36 9.12
C SER A 798 -3.02 3.87 8.60
N CYS A 799 -3.25 5.18 8.61
CA CYS A 799 -4.55 5.80 8.37
C CYS A 799 -5.68 5.29 9.30
N ARG A 800 -5.36 4.60 10.41
CA ARG A 800 -6.34 4.03 11.35
C ARG A 800 -7.07 5.11 12.15
N PHE A 801 -6.37 6.19 12.47
CA PHE A 801 -6.87 7.30 13.26
C PHE A 801 -6.95 8.57 12.42
N GLY A 802 -7.91 9.45 12.74
CA GLY A 802 -8.07 10.73 12.05
C GLY A 802 -6.95 11.74 12.29
N THR A 803 -6.12 11.49 13.31
CA THR A 803 -5.15 12.45 13.86
C THR A 803 -4.16 12.99 12.83
N PHE A 804 -3.74 12.24 11.80
CA PHE A 804 -2.74 12.70 10.82
C PHE A 804 -3.25 12.77 9.36
N LEU A 805 -4.57 12.58 9.14
CA LEU A 805 -5.13 12.41 7.78
C LEU A 805 -5.11 13.69 6.92
N TYR A 806 -5.05 14.87 7.52
CA TYR A 806 -5.21 16.16 6.83
C TYR A 806 -4.06 17.14 7.11
N ASN A 807 -3.87 18.10 6.19
CA ASN A 807 -2.76 19.06 6.24
C ASN A 807 -2.98 20.26 7.18
N THR A 808 -4.22 20.57 7.55
CA THR A 808 -4.54 21.73 8.38
C THR A 808 -5.66 21.42 9.37
N GLU A 809 -5.72 22.18 10.46
CA GLU A 809 -6.83 22.14 11.43
C GLU A 809 -8.19 22.39 10.74
N LYS A 810 -8.26 23.38 9.84
CA LYS A 810 -9.47 23.68 9.06
C LYS A 810 -9.92 22.49 8.22
N ALA A 811 -9.01 21.87 7.48
CA ALA A 811 -9.34 20.71 6.66
C ALA A 811 -9.84 19.54 7.52
N ARG A 812 -9.19 19.32 8.67
CA ARG A 812 -9.52 18.25 9.62
C ARG A 812 -10.87 18.46 10.29
N HIS A 813 -11.14 19.63 10.86
CA HIS A 813 -12.31 19.83 11.71
C HIS A 813 -13.50 20.46 11.00
N VAL A 814 -13.28 21.33 10.01
CA VAL A 814 -14.34 22.12 9.37
C VAL A 814 -14.75 21.53 8.03
N GLU A 815 -13.79 21.28 7.15
CA GLU A 815 -14.10 20.87 5.76
C GLU A 815 -14.50 19.40 5.66
N ASN A 816 -13.93 18.55 6.51
CA ASN A 816 -14.13 17.10 6.46
C ASN A 816 -14.71 16.51 7.75
N GLU A 817 -15.00 17.34 8.76
CA GLU A 817 -15.59 16.91 10.04
C GLU A 817 -14.93 15.65 10.63
N CYS A 818 -13.60 15.54 10.53
CA CYS A 818 -12.85 14.32 10.81
C CYS A 818 -13.12 13.80 12.23
N ALA A 819 -13.34 14.69 13.19
CA ALA A 819 -13.64 14.35 14.58
C ALA A 819 -14.98 13.61 14.78
N THR A 820 -15.97 13.81 13.90
CA THR A 820 -17.25 13.10 13.96
C THR A 820 -17.22 11.78 13.17
N GLN A 821 -16.29 11.66 12.22
CA GLN A 821 -16.20 10.53 11.30
C GLN A 821 -15.11 9.51 11.67
N THR A 822 -14.18 9.86 12.57
CA THR A 822 -13.02 9.02 12.91
C THR A 822 -12.65 9.12 14.38
N VAL A 823 -11.79 8.21 14.85
CA VAL A 823 -11.24 8.21 16.22
C VAL A 823 -9.88 8.91 16.24
N SER A 824 -9.61 9.69 17.28
CA SER A 824 -8.28 10.26 17.55
C SER A 824 -7.32 9.19 18.09
N LEU A 825 -6.08 9.19 17.60
CA LEU A 825 -4.99 8.34 18.12
C LEU A 825 -4.85 8.50 19.63
N TRP A 826 -5.08 9.71 20.14
CA TRP A 826 -4.90 9.98 21.56
C TRP A 826 -5.96 9.31 22.44
N SER A 827 -7.15 9.01 21.91
CA SER A 827 -8.14 8.20 22.63
C SER A 827 -7.54 6.84 22.99
N TYR A 828 -6.88 6.21 22.03
CA TYR A 828 -6.19 4.93 22.22
C TYR A 828 -4.95 5.07 23.13
N VAL A 829 -4.09 6.06 22.88
CA VAL A 829 -2.85 6.25 23.66
C VAL A 829 -3.14 6.50 25.14
N LEU A 830 -4.18 7.28 25.46
CA LEU A 830 -4.53 7.60 26.84
C LEU A 830 -5.23 6.46 27.57
N GLU A 831 -6.03 5.65 26.87
CA GLU A 831 -6.63 4.44 27.43
C GLU A 831 -5.57 3.38 27.72
N GLU A 832 -4.66 3.17 26.75
CA GLU A 832 -3.55 2.23 26.85
C GLU A 832 -2.29 2.82 27.52
N LYS A 833 -2.44 3.93 28.25
CA LYS A 833 -1.33 4.74 28.79
C LYS A 833 -0.25 3.90 29.49
N ARG A 834 -0.65 2.86 30.23
CA ARG A 834 0.26 1.97 30.97
C ARG A 834 1.33 1.31 30.09
N ARG A 835 1.03 1.02 28.82
CA ARG A 835 1.97 0.38 27.88
C ARG A 835 3.15 1.26 27.51
N PHE A 836 3.00 2.57 27.69
CA PHE A 836 3.98 3.56 27.29
C PHE A 836 4.83 4.05 28.46
N LEU A 837 4.45 3.74 29.70
CA LEU A 837 5.06 4.35 30.89
C LEU A 837 6.51 3.90 31.08
N ASN A 838 7.35 4.87 31.40
CA ASN A 838 8.75 4.67 31.78
C ASN A 838 8.87 4.52 33.30
N PRO A 839 9.33 3.37 33.82
CA PRO A 839 9.46 3.14 35.26
C PRO A 839 10.53 4.01 35.92
N LEU A 840 11.44 4.61 35.15
CA LEU A 840 12.50 5.50 35.65
C LEU A 840 12.04 6.96 35.77
N TYR A 841 10.80 7.28 35.40
CA TYR A 841 10.32 8.65 35.34
C TYR A 841 10.27 9.34 36.72
N ILE A 842 10.88 10.52 36.81
CA ILE A 842 10.80 11.43 37.96
C ILE A 842 9.90 12.60 37.59
N ASP A 843 8.75 12.68 38.25
CA ASP A 843 7.76 13.73 37.97
C ASP A 843 8.23 15.11 38.44
N ASN A 844 8.63 15.93 37.47
CA ASN A 844 9.07 17.31 37.68
C ASN A 844 8.14 18.33 37.03
N ARG A 845 6.87 17.98 36.72
CA ARG A 845 5.92 18.86 36.00
C ARG A 845 5.70 20.24 36.62
N ASN A 846 5.95 20.38 37.92
CA ASN A 846 5.79 21.63 38.66
C ASN A 846 7.10 22.42 38.85
N ARG A 847 8.21 22.00 38.23
CA ARG A 847 9.52 22.64 38.35
C ARG A 847 10.09 22.95 36.97
N GLN A 848 10.70 24.11 36.78
CA GLN A 848 11.44 24.41 35.56
C GLN A 848 12.71 23.54 35.55
N VAL A 849 12.80 22.60 34.60
CA VAL A 849 13.94 21.69 34.46
C VAL A 849 14.37 21.69 33.00
N PHE A 850 15.40 22.48 32.69
CA PHE A 850 16.00 22.56 31.36
C PHE A 850 16.93 21.37 31.08
N LEU A 851 16.75 20.70 29.93
CA LEU A 851 17.64 19.63 29.46
C LEU A 851 18.62 20.17 28.40
N LYS A 852 19.90 20.25 28.77
CA LYS A 852 20.97 20.64 27.84
C LYS A 852 21.50 19.43 27.07
N MET A 853 21.01 19.24 25.86
CA MET A 853 21.42 18.14 24.98
C MET A 853 22.88 18.24 24.54
N ASN A 854 23.60 17.12 24.55
CA ASN A 854 24.91 16.99 23.92
C ASN A 854 24.74 16.61 22.46
N THR A 855 25.19 17.49 21.56
CA THR A 855 24.97 17.39 20.12
C THR A 855 26.22 17.00 19.34
N ARG A 856 27.33 16.69 20.03
CA ARG A 856 28.53 16.15 19.37
C ARG A 856 28.13 14.86 18.66
N ILE A 857 28.63 14.66 17.44
CA ILE A 857 28.25 13.50 16.60
C ILE A 857 28.47 12.15 17.32
N ALA A 858 29.48 12.06 18.19
CA ALA A 858 29.76 10.87 19.02
C ALA A 858 28.63 10.53 20.02
N PHE A 859 27.71 11.44 20.29
CA PHE A 859 26.56 11.25 21.18
C PHE A 859 25.24 11.05 20.41
N ILE A 860 25.26 11.17 19.07
CA ILE A 860 24.11 10.94 18.20
C ILE A 860 24.20 9.51 17.65
N HIS A 861 23.16 8.70 17.87
CA HIS A 861 23.19 7.26 17.57
C HIS A 861 22.09 6.88 16.58
N VAL A 862 22.25 5.77 15.87
CA VAL A 862 21.16 5.21 15.07
C VAL A 862 20.07 4.70 16.01
N TRP A 863 18.80 5.06 15.74
CA TRP A 863 17.66 4.52 16.47
C TRP A 863 17.32 3.10 16.01
N GLU A 864 18.14 2.13 16.43
CA GLU A 864 18.03 0.72 16.02
C GLU A 864 16.66 0.12 16.34
N GLU A 865 16.08 0.44 17.49
CA GLU A 865 14.73 -0.02 17.88
C GLU A 865 13.61 0.38 16.90
N TYR A 866 13.82 1.43 16.08
CA TYR A 866 12.88 1.87 15.06
C TYR A 866 13.35 1.49 13.66
N TYR A 867 14.60 1.83 13.30
CA TYR A 867 15.11 1.62 11.95
C TYR A 867 15.51 0.17 11.66
N ALA A 868 15.93 -0.59 12.67
CA ALA A 868 16.33 -1.99 12.53
C ALA A 868 15.31 -2.98 13.12
N ARG A 869 14.12 -2.50 13.52
CA ARG A 869 13.07 -3.29 14.19
C ARG A 869 12.57 -4.54 13.45
N TYR A 870 12.79 -4.60 12.15
CA TYR A 870 12.44 -5.73 11.30
C TYR A 870 13.66 -6.53 10.82
N ASN A 871 14.88 -6.13 11.24
CA ASN A 871 16.11 -6.85 10.94
C ASN A 871 16.36 -7.88 12.06
N PRO A 872 16.29 -9.19 11.77
CA PRO A 872 16.45 -10.23 12.78
C PRO A 872 17.89 -10.33 13.33
N ASP A 873 18.88 -9.76 12.64
CA ASP A 873 20.29 -9.85 12.99
C ASP A 873 20.77 -8.66 13.86
N ILE A 874 19.97 -7.58 13.98
CA ILE A 874 20.21 -6.43 14.87
C ILE A 874 19.12 -6.47 15.97
N THR A 875 19.43 -7.09 17.11
CA THR A 875 18.49 -7.15 18.24
C THR A 875 18.83 -6.11 19.30
N SER A 876 18.01 -5.06 19.41
CA SER A 876 18.05 -4.18 20.58
C SER A 876 17.57 -4.93 21.83
N PRO A 877 18.27 -4.84 22.98
CA PRO A 877 17.90 -5.51 24.23
C PRO A 877 16.45 -5.25 24.70
N SER A 878 15.88 -4.07 24.39
CA SER A 878 14.51 -3.69 24.79
C SER A 878 13.42 -4.37 23.96
N TYR A 879 13.71 -4.80 22.73
CA TYR A 879 12.75 -5.47 21.84
C TYR A 879 12.46 -6.91 22.30
N ALA A 880 13.47 -7.57 22.88
CA ALA A 880 13.30 -8.87 23.52
C ALA A 880 12.39 -8.79 24.76
N GLU A 881 12.54 -7.72 25.57
CA GLU A 881 11.67 -7.47 26.73
C GLU A 881 10.24 -7.05 26.34
N HIS A 882 10.05 -6.34 25.23
CA HIS A 882 8.71 -6.00 24.72
C HIS A 882 7.94 -7.25 24.26
N ASN A 883 8.61 -8.18 23.58
CA ASN A 883 8.04 -9.48 23.22
C ASN A 883 7.77 -10.35 24.46
N ASP A 884 8.68 -10.37 25.45
CA ASP A 884 8.50 -11.16 26.68
C ASP A 884 7.36 -10.60 27.56
N ASN A 885 7.13 -9.27 27.56
CA ASN A 885 6.01 -8.63 28.24
C ASN A 885 4.67 -8.82 27.52
N MET A 886 4.63 -8.78 26.19
CA MET A 886 3.45 -9.12 25.39
C MET A 886 3.05 -10.60 25.55
N ASP A 887 4.04 -11.50 25.63
CA ASP A 887 3.84 -12.92 25.90
C ASP A 887 3.36 -13.15 27.34
N ARG A 888 3.92 -12.47 28.34
CA ARG A 888 3.45 -12.54 29.73
C ARG A 888 2.03 -12.00 29.88
N PHE A 889 1.72 -10.87 29.25
CA PHE A 889 0.38 -10.29 29.30
C PHE A 889 -0.66 -11.21 28.64
N SER A 890 -0.33 -11.82 27.51
CA SER A 890 -1.18 -12.81 26.83
C SER A 890 -1.37 -14.09 27.67
N ARG A 891 -0.29 -14.56 28.33
CA ARG A 891 -0.34 -15.73 29.22
C ARG A 891 -1.10 -15.45 30.54
N ASP A 892 -1.00 -14.24 31.09
CA ASP A 892 -1.69 -13.86 32.32
C ASP A 892 -3.18 -13.56 32.08
N LEU A 893 -3.54 -13.01 30.91
CA LEU A 893 -4.93 -12.88 30.45
C LEU A 893 -5.58 -14.28 30.26
N LEU A 894 -4.83 -15.23 29.69
CA LEU A 894 -5.26 -16.63 29.54
C LEU A 894 -5.32 -17.38 30.88
N LYS A 895 -4.43 -17.09 31.84
CA LYS A 895 -4.46 -17.66 33.20
C LYS A 895 -5.62 -17.12 34.05
N GLN A 896 -5.93 -15.83 33.95
CA GLN A 896 -7.09 -15.24 34.63
C GLN A 896 -8.42 -15.73 34.06
N GLN A 897 -8.48 -16.06 32.76
CA GLN A 897 -9.64 -16.71 32.15
C GLN A 897 -9.78 -18.19 32.55
N ARG A 898 -8.66 -18.92 32.75
CA ARG A 898 -8.70 -20.32 33.21
C ARG A 898 -9.07 -20.49 34.70
N HIS A 899 -8.69 -19.56 35.57
CA HIS A 899 -9.01 -19.67 37.01
C HIS A 899 -10.47 -19.36 37.38
N ARG A 900 -11.28 -18.78 36.47
CA ARG A 900 -12.73 -18.56 36.71
C ARG A 900 -13.61 -19.71 36.24
N LEU A 901 -13.05 -20.80 35.70
CA LEU A 901 -13.80 -21.96 35.19
C LEU A 901 -13.73 -23.22 36.07
N HIS A 902 -13.19 -23.12 37.30
CA HIS A 902 -13.34 -24.17 38.32
C HIS A 902 -13.49 -23.60 39.73
N PRO A 903 -14.68 -23.74 40.33
CA PRO A 903 -14.82 -24.04 41.74
C PRO A 903 -15.30 -25.49 41.88
N GLY A 904 -14.39 -26.38 42.26
CA GLY A 904 -14.75 -27.59 42.98
C GLY A 904 -14.34 -27.38 44.44
N GLY A 905 -15.32 -27.29 45.34
CA GLY A 905 -15.13 -27.06 46.78
C GLY A 905 -16.28 -26.26 47.38
#